data_AF-A0A931LL68-F1
#
_entry.id   AF-A0A931LL68-F1
#
_cell.length_a   1.000
_cell.length_b   1.000
_cell.length_c   1.000
_cell.angle_alpha   90.00
_cell.angle_beta   90.00
_cell.angle_gamma   90.00
#
_symmetry.space_group_name_H-M   'P 1'
#
loop_
_entity.id
_entity.type
_entity.pdbx_description
1 polymer ?
#
loop_
_entity_poly.entity_id
_entity_poly.type
_entity_poly.pdbx_seq_one_letter_code
_entity_poly.pdbx_strand_id
1 'polypeptide(L)'
;MSLSLTMLLLTGLAGNPQPPQPSIPPGVEQIDILLPSEGASGGNLAVRLFALMPGNRTYLAEGAPVVIEAPGGDAVGSLQVPRSQGLEGFVYIEILFPGGRFEGRASEGVYDHRGLNSIKALRDVALFASGHKPDAQGRTIDKIVRVPVLTQNVGLLTLSNGGAITVVTLALYGEQLQNIKYFIDWENPSNAQIVTTDAGPGSSVDCPPSQGRPLGRQRFSNPFYRGYGPIVLDIDYSKIAYDASLDRIFLDGNKNGKYDTVTDSNGCHSTDTNRNGKLDPEEDFGLSPMPYSAPGEKKHFSLQVIQSVRDAKLFSAWPSWLDTPEESENFWKIRDAAQNYDALAKKRSDLKLLILTSVEDHVQTVLGKPHIRQPFEAFVRNKMWVKLNPSRASVSAVDQRLASRSDLPDNAPNTAPADWNNYNYAYPENIPDPIFYAAAVREMAEQVRASSIATNSVLSKPWLASSAASSFTVDATSNVGAVKALNGVQGAPHPLSSSDADLTERFRAAGINIVRLAQDDGFGINGFILGSIFPDANRSADDPAAYNFGPIDRQIESIVKAGATPLWEAMYDIGGGDFWGKCCQAGRPPQDLTKWASVIQHVLMHFNENWANGHSWDVHYVEFINEPCGLGGFNCESADGRQQLWRTYAAFANAIRDYNRKYGRSVKAVGLGNPAGADQFARSTIVLDEFFNYVKTNKLLLDVFSYHTYTSPADHLRTVQIIRQHLNALGFTNVPLWNSEWNWTAGVIPQEISATRDQKYLSAFHAAHNAQTKTLAQDLLSEAIVYRANRGAPRPSNPTPSEYMYFFPDGAPKPAYFEWLIFSQIARETPRRLSVNGPTGTPTLLAGRSEDGKKLELLLSHWTQNSPSTQDYSVRIMGLTSSERWSAQRFVVDRETNELKPIETKEVSVSSDGTLMLSGQMAPWSLHYWVLTKL
;
A
#
# COMPACT_ATOMS: atom_id res chain seq x y z
N MET A 1 42.20 33.36 -60.33
CA MET A 1 41.52 32.85 -61.54
C MET A 1 40.66 31.69 -61.08
N SER A 2 39.39 31.83 -60.71
CA SER A 2 38.19 32.47 -61.29
C SER A 2 37.16 31.38 -61.61
N LEU A 3 35.99 31.51 -60.97
CA LEU A 3 34.60 31.22 -61.41
C LEU A 3 34.26 29.90 -62.15
N SER A 4 33.09 29.26 -62.07
CA SER A 4 31.82 29.35 -61.30
C SER A 4 30.87 28.31 -61.93
N LEU A 5 29.99 27.62 -61.16
CA LEU A 5 28.53 27.43 -61.42
C LEU A 5 27.85 26.44 -60.42
N THR A 6 27.06 27.01 -59.50
CA THR A 6 25.64 26.76 -59.14
C THR A 6 24.97 25.38 -59.39
N MET A 7 24.42 24.72 -58.34
CA MET A 7 22.98 24.73 -57.97
C MET A 7 22.58 23.75 -56.83
N LEU A 8 21.69 24.27 -55.97
CA LEU A 8 20.67 23.67 -55.09
C LEU A 8 21.04 22.89 -53.80
N LEU A 9 20.79 23.59 -52.67
CA LEU A 9 20.39 23.06 -51.37
C LEU A 9 19.12 22.20 -51.49
N LEU A 10 19.13 20.98 -50.92
CA LEU A 10 17.98 20.32 -50.28
C LEU A 10 18.41 18.93 -49.76
N THR A 11 18.69 18.82 -48.46
CA THR A 11 18.50 17.63 -47.59
C THR A 11 18.98 18.07 -46.20
N GLY A 12 18.14 18.28 -45.20
CA GLY A 12 17.17 17.31 -44.68
C GLY A 12 17.74 16.83 -43.34
N LEU A 13 17.32 17.48 -42.26
CA LEU A 13 17.59 17.11 -40.87
C LEU A 13 17.17 15.65 -40.64
N ALA A 14 18.13 14.73 -40.63
CA ALA A 14 17.88 13.35 -40.22
C ALA A 14 17.85 13.32 -38.68
N GLY A 15 16.64 13.45 -38.13
CA GLY A 15 16.37 13.12 -36.75
C GLY A 15 16.72 11.66 -36.47
N ASN A 16 17.08 11.37 -35.21
CA ASN A 16 17.27 10.01 -34.72
C ASN A 16 16.15 9.08 -35.22
N PRO A 17 16.46 7.84 -35.61
CA PRO A 17 15.45 6.89 -36.05
C PRO A 17 14.41 6.74 -34.93
N GLN A 18 13.18 7.17 -35.22
CA GLN A 18 12.08 6.99 -34.30
C GLN A 18 11.81 5.48 -34.13
N PRO A 19 11.50 5.01 -32.90
CA PRO A 19 11.03 3.66 -32.70
C PRO A 19 9.79 3.41 -33.59
N PRO A 20 9.57 2.16 -34.05
CA PRO A 20 8.44 1.83 -34.90
C PRO A 20 7.13 2.27 -34.26
N GLN A 21 6.32 2.99 -35.03
CA GLN A 21 5.04 3.56 -34.61
C GLN A 21 4.11 2.44 -34.08
N PRO A 22 3.53 2.58 -32.88
CA PRO A 22 2.38 1.76 -32.51
C PRO A 22 1.26 2.06 -33.51
N SER A 23 0.72 1.03 -34.15
CA SER A 23 -0.47 1.19 -34.99
C SER A 23 -1.62 1.74 -34.15
N ILE A 24 -2.35 2.74 -34.66
CA ILE A 24 -3.57 3.26 -34.02
C ILE A 24 -4.49 2.06 -33.70
N PRO A 25 -4.81 1.82 -32.42
CA PRO A 25 -5.67 0.70 -32.04
C PRO A 25 -7.05 0.81 -32.72
N PRO A 26 -7.69 -0.30 -33.11
CA PRO A 26 -9.05 -0.27 -33.63
C PRO A 26 -10.00 0.38 -32.62
N GLY A 27 -10.77 1.40 -33.03
CA GLY A 27 -11.76 2.08 -32.17
C GLY A 27 -11.33 3.40 -31.52
N VAL A 28 -10.16 3.95 -31.87
CA VAL A 28 -9.72 5.28 -31.41
C VAL A 28 -10.16 6.37 -32.40
N GLU A 29 -10.90 7.38 -31.93
CA GLU A 29 -11.20 8.58 -32.71
C GLU A 29 -10.07 9.61 -32.54
N GLN A 30 -9.41 9.97 -33.64
CA GLN A 30 -8.35 10.98 -33.68
C GLN A 30 -8.88 12.26 -34.33
N ILE A 31 -8.72 13.40 -33.65
CA ILE A 31 -9.26 14.68 -34.10
C ILE A 31 -8.20 15.77 -33.98
N ASP A 32 -7.88 16.43 -35.10
CA ASP A 32 -6.99 17.58 -35.13
C ASP A 32 -7.79 18.88 -35.05
N ILE A 33 -7.35 19.79 -34.19
CA ILE A 33 -7.95 21.12 -34.05
C ILE A 33 -6.89 22.21 -34.11
N LEU A 34 -7.35 23.43 -34.37
CA LEU A 34 -6.59 24.65 -34.16
C LEU A 34 -7.16 25.35 -32.94
N LEU A 35 -6.33 25.61 -31.94
CA LEU A 35 -6.74 26.27 -30.70
C LEU A 35 -6.15 27.68 -30.64
N PRO A 36 -6.97 28.75 -30.69
CA PRO A 36 -6.50 30.11 -30.53
C PRO A 36 -5.76 30.29 -29.20
N SER A 37 -4.56 30.86 -29.20
CA SER A 37 -3.76 30.98 -27.98
C SER A 37 -2.98 32.29 -27.90
N GLU A 38 -2.94 32.85 -26.70
CA GLU A 38 -2.07 33.99 -26.40
C GLU A 38 -0.59 33.59 -26.43
N GLY A 39 -0.27 32.31 -26.17
CA GLY A 39 1.08 31.78 -26.28
C GLY A 39 1.59 31.74 -27.73
N ALA A 40 0.69 31.67 -28.70
CA ALA A 40 0.99 31.76 -30.12
C ALA A 40 0.86 33.20 -30.66
N SER A 41 1.03 34.22 -29.80
CA SER A 41 0.86 35.64 -30.14
C SER A 41 -0.52 35.98 -30.72
N GLY A 42 -1.58 35.31 -30.26
CA GLY A 42 -2.94 35.46 -30.77
C GLY A 42 -3.27 34.57 -31.98
N GLY A 43 -2.30 33.79 -32.45
CA GLY A 43 -2.46 32.74 -33.45
C GLY A 43 -3.02 31.43 -32.88
N ASN A 44 -2.87 30.34 -33.62
CA ASN A 44 -3.40 29.02 -33.27
C ASN A 44 -2.31 28.01 -32.89
N LEU A 45 -2.60 27.18 -31.88
CA LEU A 45 -1.86 25.97 -31.57
C LEU A 45 -2.46 24.79 -32.34
N ALA A 46 -1.60 23.92 -32.85
CA ALA A 46 -2.00 22.60 -33.32
C ALA A 46 -2.14 21.66 -32.13
N VAL A 47 -3.34 21.10 -31.98
CA VAL A 47 -3.71 20.20 -30.87
C VAL A 47 -4.40 18.98 -31.46
N ARG A 48 -4.06 17.79 -30.95
CA ARG A 48 -4.68 16.53 -31.36
C ARG A 48 -5.37 15.88 -30.17
N LEU A 49 -6.63 15.51 -30.38
CA LEU A 49 -7.42 14.76 -29.42
C LEU A 49 -7.45 13.29 -29.81
N PHE A 50 -7.35 12.42 -28.81
CA PHE A 50 -7.59 10.99 -28.95
C PHE A 50 -8.73 10.59 -28.01
N ALA A 51 -9.88 10.21 -28.56
CA ALA A 51 -10.99 9.67 -27.80
C ALA A 51 -11.00 8.14 -27.96
N LEU A 52 -10.65 7.43 -26.88
CA LEU A 52 -10.57 5.97 -26.88
C LEU A 52 -11.94 5.41 -26.51
N MET A 53 -12.67 4.89 -27.50
CA MET A 53 -14.04 4.44 -27.34
C MET A 53 -14.10 3.23 -26.38
N PRO A 54 -15.13 3.11 -25.51
CA PRO A 54 -15.09 2.11 -24.45
C PRO A 54 -15.44 0.70 -24.93
N GLY A 55 -14.58 -0.27 -24.66
CA GLY A 55 -14.93 -1.70 -24.57
C GLY A 55 -15.45 -2.08 -23.17
N ASN A 56 -15.14 -1.28 -22.14
CA ASN A 56 -15.55 -1.49 -20.74
C ASN A 56 -16.54 -0.41 -20.23
N ARG A 57 -17.49 -0.80 -19.35
CA ARG A 57 -18.74 -0.06 -19.08
C ARG A 57 -18.67 1.10 -18.07
N THR A 58 -17.54 1.33 -17.41
CA THR A 58 -17.47 2.23 -16.22
C THR A 58 -17.70 3.72 -16.52
N TYR A 59 -17.13 4.27 -17.61
CA TYR A 59 -17.24 5.70 -17.93
C TYR A 59 -18.36 6.02 -18.95
N LEU A 60 -19.05 5.00 -19.49
CA LEU A 60 -20.04 5.15 -20.55
C LEU A 60 -21.27 6.00 -20.16
N ALA A 61 -21.63 6.04 -18.87
CA ALA A 61 -22.80 6.78 -18.39
C ALA A 61 -22.48 8.19 -17.86
N GLU A 62 -21.25 8.42 -17.37
CA GLU A 62 -20.84 9.67 -16.71
C GLU A 62 -20.06 10.61 -17.64
N GLY A 63 -19.37 10.04 -18.64
CA GLY A 63 -18.49 10.75 -19.57
C GLY A 63 -17.01 10.43 -19.35
N ALA A 64 -16.19 10.72 -20.35
CA ALA A 64 -14.77 10.44 -20.39
C ALA A 64 -13.96 11.52 -19.67
N PRO A 65 -13.10 11.18 -18.68
CA PRO A 65 -12.13 12.11 -18.11
C PRO A 65 -11.14 12.60 -19.18
N VAL A 66 -10.58 13.80 -18.97
CA VAL A 66 -9.66 14.43 -19.93
C VAL A 66 -8.24 14.47 -19.36
N VAL A 67 -7.25 14.09 -20.17
CA VAL A 67 -5.84 14.11 -19.79
C VAL A 67 -5.05 14.88 -20.84
N ILE A 68 -4.27 15.87 -20.39
CA ILE A 68 -3.33 16.62 -21.23
C ILE A 68 -1.94 16.03 -21.02
N GLU A 69 -1.27 15.61 -22.09
CA GLU A 69 0.14 15.22 -22.01
C GLU A 69 1.00 16.47 -22.18
N ALA A 70 1.74 16.86 -21.13
CA ALA A 70 2.67 17.98 -21.19
C ALA A 70 4.04 17.46 -21.68
N PRO A 71 4.50 17.87 -22.88
CA PRO A 71 5.71 17.31 -23.48
C PRO A 71 6.93 17.46 -22.58
N GLY A 72 7.81 16.46 -22.57
CA GLY A 72 9.07 16.46 -21.83
C GLY A 72 10.30 16.88 -22.62
N GLY A 73 11.48 16.81 -21.98
CA GLY A 73 12.74 17.28 -22.56
C GLY A 73 12.70 18.75 -22.96
N ASP A 74 13.31 19.11 -24.06
CA ASP A 74 13.25 20.44 -24.69
C ASP A 74 12.27 20.48 -25.86
N ALA A 75 11.62 19.37 -26.18
CA ALA A 75 10.81 19.24 -27.37
C ALA A 75 9.65 20.23 -27.41
N VAL A 76 9.37 20.75 -28.60
CA VAL A 76 8.15 21.51 -28.94
C VAL A 76 6.86 20.67 -28.85
N GLY A 77 6.96 19.40 -28.47
CA GLY A 77 5.85 18.44 -28.45
C GLY A 77 5.77 17.59 -29.71
N SER A 78 4.81 16.67 -29.71
CA SER A 78 4.42 15.84 -30.85
C SER A 78 2.91 15.67 -30.84
N LEU A 79 2.33 15.15 -31.93
CA LEU A 79 0.92 14.74 -31.96
C LEU A 79 0.82 13.21 -32.14
N GLN A 80 1.73 12.48 -31.50
CA GLN A 80 1.74 11.02 -31.51
C GLN A 80 0.64 10.45 -30.63
N VAL A 81 0.39 9.14 -30.74
CA VAL A 81 -0.53 8.46 -29.82
C VAL A 81 0.00 8.64 -28.38
N PRO A 82 -0.88 8.95 -27.39
CA PRO A 82 -0.46 9.25 -26.02
C PRO A 82 0.32 8.11 -25.37
N ARG A 83 1.23 8.41 -24.44
CA ARG A 83 2.08 7.36 -23.84
C ARG A 83 1.32 6.37 -22.96
N SER A 84 0.11 6.72 -22.53
CA SER A 84 -0.79 5.87 -21.73
C SER A 84 -1.81 5.08 -22.57
N GLN A 85 -1.52 4.85 -23.87
CA GLN A 85 -2.33 4.22 -24.93
C GLN A 85 -3.02 2.87 -24.66
N GLY A 86 -3.05 2.35 -23.44
CA GLY A 86 -3.77 1.15 -23.04
C GLY A 86 -5.10 1.39 -22.29
N LEU A 87 -5.48 2.64 -22.03
CA LEU A 87 -6.64 2.95 -21.18
C LEU A 87 -7.84 3.48 -21.99
N GLU A 88 -8.86 2.64 -22.16
CA GLU A 88 -10.12 3.00 -22.81
C GLU A 88 -11.00 3.91 -21.92
N GLY A 89 -11.86 4.73 -22.55
CA GLY A 89 -12.81 5.59 -21.84
C GLY A 89 -12.29 6.96 -21.41
N PHE A 90 -11.19 7.41 -22.03
CA PHE A 90 -10.56 8.71 -21.77
C PHE A 90 -10.45 9.54 -23.05
N VAL A 91 -10.35 10.86 -22.87
CA VAL A 91 -9.96 11.80 -23.93
C VAL A 91 -8.56 12.32 -23.60
N TYR A 92 -7.61 12.06 -24.49
CA TYR A 92 -6.25 12.57 -24.38
C TYR A 92 -6.04 13.76 -25.30
N ILE A 93 -5.22 14.71 -24.86
CA ILE A 93 -4.87 15.92 -25.60
C ILE A 93 -3.35 16.00 -25.71
N GLU A 94 -2.87 15.98 -26.95
CA GLU A 94 -1.50 16.25 -27.32
C GLU A 94 -1.37 17.67 -27.90
N ILE A 95 -0.28 18.35 -27.55
CA ILE A 95 -0.02 19.75 -27.90
C ILE A 95 1.31 19.89 -28.63
N LEU A 96 1.33 20.71 -29.69
CA LEU A 96 2.54 21.36 -30.15
C LEU A 96 2.66 22.74 -29.50
N PHE A 97 3.72 22.97 -28.72
CA PHE A 97 4.04 24.31 -28.24
C PHE A 97 4.24 25.29 -29.41
N PRO A 98 4.17 26.62 -29.17
CA PRO A 98 4.33 27.62 -30.22
C PRO A 98 5.53 27.35 -31.13
N GLY A 99 5.36 27.45 -32.45
CA GLY A 99 6.39 27.15 -33.44
C GLY A 99 6.66 25.66 -33.71
N GLY A 100 6.02 24.74 -32.96
CA GLY A 100 6.16 23.29 -33.16
C GLY A 100 5.50 22.79 -34.44
N ARG A 101 6.05 21.71 -35.01
CA ARG A 101 5.54 21.08 -36.25
C ARG A 101 5.56 19.55 -36.14
N PHE A 102 4.50 18.91 -36.62
CA PHE A 102 4.40 17.44 -36.66
C PHE A 102 3.45 17.01 -37.79
N GLU A 103 3.90 16.12 -38.69
CA GLU A 103 3.07 15.52 -39.77
C GLU A 103 2.19 16.53 -40.55
N GLY A 104 2.77 17.66 -40.95
CA GLY A 104 2.04 18.70 -41.70
C GLY A 104 1.13 19.59 -40.85
N ARG A 105 1.03 19.35 -39.54
CA ARG A 105 0.41 20.27 -38.56
C ARG A 105 1.47 21.18 -37.95
N ALA A 106 1.07 22.39 -37.58
CA ALA A 106 1.97 23.37 -36.99
C ALA A 106 1.24 24.29 -36.02
N SER A 107 1.87 24.59 -34.90
CA SER A 107 1.49 25.71 -34.04
C SER A 107 2.15 26.99 -34.54
N GLU A 108 1.39 28.08 -34.55
CA GLU A 108 1.91 29.42 -34.81
C GLU A 108 2.74 29.92 -33.61
N GLY A 109 3.39 31.08 -33.76
CA GLY A 109 4.27 31.64 -32.74
C GLY A 109 5.68 31.05 -32.74
N VAL A 110 6.42 31.31 -31.66
CA VAL A 110 7.84 30.94 -31.50
C VAL A 110 8.02 30.20 -30.19
N TYR A 111 8.72 29.07 -30.25
CA TYR A 111 9.05 28.30 -29.07
C TYR A 111 10.07 29.06 -28.22
N ASP A 112 9.72 29.31 -26.96
CA ASP A 112 10.52 30.11 -26.04
C ASP A 112 11.13 29.25 -24.92
N HIS A 113 11.39 27.98 -25.24
CA HIS A 113 12.02 27.00 -24.36
C HIS A 113 11.33 26.95 -22.99
N ARG A 114 10.01 26.69 -23.02
CA ARG A 114 9.14 26.62 -21.83
C ARG A 114 8.99 27.95 -21.08
N GLY A 115 9.19 29.06 -21.78
CA GLY A 115 8.95 30.39 -21.25
C GLY A 115 7.47 30.78 -21.23
N LEU A 116 7.22 32.08 -21.12
CA LEU A 116 5.87 32.62 -20.95
C LEU A 116 4.90 32.26 -22.09
N ASN A 117 5.38 32.16 -23.33
CA ASN A 117 4.55 31.74 -24.47
C ASN A 117 4.13 30.29 -24.33
N SER A 118 5.06 29.40 -24.00
CA SER A 118 4.76 27.99 -23.73
C SER A 118 3.84 27.81 -22.52
N ILE A 119 4.05 28.60 -21.44
CA ILE A 119 3.21 28.59 -20.23
C ILE A 119 1.77 29.02 -20.59
N LYS A 120 1.60 30.10 -21.35
CA LYS A 120 0.29 30.55 -21.83
C LYS A 120 -0.37 29.53 -22.77
N ALA A 121 0.41 28.88 -23.62
CA ALA A 121 -0.09 27.82 -24.49
C ALA A 121 -0.64 26.64 -23.69
N LEU A 122 0.09 26.18 -22.66
CA LEU A 122 -0.38 25.10 -21.78
C LEU A 122 -1.64 25.52 -20.99
N ARG A 123 -1.70 26.77 -20.51
CA ARG A 123 -2.92 27.35 -19.89
C ARG A 123 -4.09 27.31 -20.86
N ASP A 124 -3.91 27.73 -22.11
CA ASP A 124 -4.99 27.78 -23.09
C ASP A 124 -5.52 26.39 -23.45
N VAL A 125 -4.63 25.40 -23.57
CA VAL A 125 -5.02 24.00 -23.74
C VAL A 125 -5.77 23.48 -22.51
N ALA A 126 -5.32 23.81 -21.30
CA ALA A 126 -6.02 23.45 -20.06
C ALA A 126 -7.43 24.06 -19.97
N LEU A 127 -7.61 25.31 -20.42
CA LEU A 127 -8.92 25.94 -20.51
C LEU A 127 -9.82 25.26 -21.56
N PHE A 128 -9.27 24.88 -22.71
CA PHE A 128 -9.98 24.13 -23.74
C PHE A 128 -10.43 22.74 -23.24
N ALA A 129 -9.52 22.01 -22.60
CA ALA A 129 -9.79 20.70 -21.98
C ALA A 129 -10.92 20.79 -20.92
N SER A 130 -10.98 21.91 -20.21
CA SER A 130 -12.00 22.21 -19.20
C SER A 130 -13.32 22.72 -19.78
N GLY A 131 -13.44 22.83 -21.11
CA GLY A 131 -14.64 23.37 -21.79
C GLY A 131 -14.81 24.89 -21.67
N HIS A 132 -13.83 25.61 -21.14
CA HIS A 132 -13.88 27.06 -20.92
C HIS A 132 -13.34 27.89 -22.09
N LYS A 133 -12.76 27.23 -23.09
CA LYS A 133 -12.21 27.89 -24.28
C LYS A 133 -12.60 27.08 -25.53
N PRO A 134 -13.14 27.71 -26.58
CA PRO A 134 -13.43 27.04 -27.83
C PRO A 134 -12.19 26.92 -28.74
N ASP A 135 -12.24 26.00 -29.69
CA ASP A 135 -11.33 25.93 -30.83
C ASP A 135 -11.54 27.11 -31.81
N ALA A 136 -10.74 27.18 -32.87
CA ALA A 136 -10.82 28.23 -33.89
C ALA A 136 -12.14 28.23 -34.68
N GLN A 137 -12.94 27.16 -34.58
CA GLN A 137 -14.27 27.06 -35.17
C GLN A 137 -15.40 27.38 -34.16
N GLY A 138 -15.07 27.83 -32.95
CA GLY A 138 -16.05 28.17 -31.93
C GLY A 138 -16.62 26.97 -31.17
N ARG A 139 -15.99 25.79 -31.27
CA ARG A 139 -16.47 24.55 -30.65
C ARG A 139 -15.72 24.27 -29.34
N THR A 140 -16.46 23.94 -28.28
CA THR A 140 -15.90 23.39 -27.04
C THR A 140 -15.61 21.90 -27.20
N ILE A 141 -14.77 21.32 -26.32
CA ILE A 141 -14.33 19.92 -26.42
C ILE A 141 -15.51 18.91 -26.52
N ASP A 142 -16.62 19.14 -25.80
CA ASP A 142 -17.83 18.31 -25.83
C ASP A 142 -18.60 18.36 -27.15
N LYS A 143 -18.33 19.37 -28.00
CA LYS A 143 -18.89 19.48 -29.36
C LYS A 143 -17.97 18.88 -30.43
N ILE A 144 -16.76 18.48 -30.05
CA ILE A 144 -15.72 18.00 -30.96
C ILE A 144 -15.65 16.47 -30.90
N VAL A 145 -15.52 15.88 -29.71
CA VAL A 145 -15.48 14.42 -29.54
C VAL A 145 -16.89 13.83 -29.48
N ARG A 146 -17.07 12.59 -29.94
CA ARG A 146 -18.39 11.93 -29.99
C ARG A 146 -18.84 11.32 -28.66
N VAL A 147 -17.96 11.29 -27.67
CA VAL A 147 -18.26 10.78 -26.32
C VAL A 147 -18.59 11.93 -25.37
N PRO A 148 -19.48 11.74 -24.38
CA PRO A 148 -19.65 12.72 -23.32
C PRO A 148 -18.31 12.97 -22.61
N VAL A 149 -18.00 14.23 -22.26
CA VAL A 149 -16.71 14.63 -21.69
C VAL A 149 -16.90 15.13 -20.26
N LEU A 150 -16.11 14.62 -19.32
CA LEU A 150 -16.04 15.09 -17.94
C LEU A 150 -15.08 16.28 -17.81
N THR A 151 -15.51 17.46 -18.25
CA THR A 151 -14.71 18.71 -18.21
C THR A 151 -14.38 19.22 -16.79
N GLN A 152 -14.88 18.53 -15.75
CA GLN A 152 -14.59 18.76 -14.33
C GLN A 152 -13.59 17.75 -13.75
N ASN A 153 -13.19 16.74 -14.54
CA ASN A 153 -12.21 15.73 -14.21
C ASN A 153 -11.08 15.78 -15.25
N VAL A 154 -10.31 16.88 -15.19
CA VAL A 154 -9.18 17.12 -16.08
C VAL A 154 -7.88 16.97 -15.30
N GLY A 155 -6.92 16.23 -15.86
CA GLY A 155 -5.58 16.08 -15.32
C GLY A 155 -4.47 16.32 -16.33
N LEU A 156 -3.24 16.45 -15.85
CA LEU A 156 -2.05 16.50 -16.69
C LEU A 156 -1.15 15.29 -16.41
N LEU A 157 -0.74 14.58 -17.46
CA LEU A 157 0.40 13.68 -17.40
C LEU A 157 1.63 14.46 -17.84
N THR A 158 2.61 14.62 -16.95
CA THR A 158 3.76 15.49 -17.18
C THR A 158 5.04 14.66 -17.19
N LEU A 159 5.90 14.95 -18.17
CA LEU A 159 7.05 14.11 -18.49
C LEU A 159 8.32 14.94 -18.38
N SER A 160 9.29 14.57 -17.54
CA SER A 160 10.54 15.33 -17.38
C SER A 160 10.27 16.86 -17.22
N ASN A 161 10.87 17.73 -18.02
CA ASN A 161 10.63 19.19 -17.99
C ASN A 161 9.15 19.61 -18.22
N GLY A 162 8.28 18.71 -18.66
CA GLY A 162 6.83 18.89 -18.71
C GLY A 162 6.21 19.15 -17.33
N GLY A 163 6.80 18.59 -16.27
CA GLY A 163 6.40 18.87 -14.89
C GLY A 163 6.73 20.29 -14.47
N ALA A 164 7.95 20.74 -14.77
CA ALA A 164 8.41 22.05 -14.37
C ALA A 164 7.53 23.17 -14.93
N ILE A 165 7.22 23.11 -16.22
CA ILE A 165 6.29 24.08 -16.84
C ILE A 165 4.87 23.95 -16.29
N THR A 166 4.39 22.74 -15.98
CA THR A 166 3.07 22.52 -15.37
C THR A 166 2.96 23.23 -14.01
N VAL A 167 3.95 23.06 -13.14
CA VAL A 167 3.99 23.71 -11.83
C VAL A 167 3.96 25.22 -11.97
N VAL A 168 4.76 25.79 -12.87
CA VAL A 168 4.79 27.24 -13.11
C VAL A 168 3.48 27.74 -13.70
N THR A 169 2.90 27.03 -14.68
CA THR A 169 1.59 27.39 -15.25
C THR A 169 0.50 27.42 -14.19
N LEU A 170 0.46 26.44 -13.29
CA LEU A 170 -0.51 26.41 -12.19
C LEU A 170 -0.20 27.47 -11.12
N ALA A 171 1.08 27.77 -10.85
CA ALA A 171 1.48 28.86 -9.96
C ALA A 171 1.10 30.24 -10.52
N LEU A 172 1.13 30.45 -11.83
CA LEU A 172 0.78 31.73 -12.45
C LEU A 172 -0.73 31.85 -12.69
N TYR A 173 -1.36 30.80 -13.23
CA TYR A 173 -2.74 30.83 -13.74
C TYR A 173 -3.71 29.94 -13.00
N GLY A 174 -3.33 29.36 -11.85
CA GLY A 174 -4.14 28.38 -11.11
C GLY A 174 -5.59 28.79 -10.87
N GLU A 175 -5.86 30.07 -10.58
CA GLU A 175 -7.21 30.60 -10.37
C GLU A 175 -8.14 30.43 -11.59
N GLN A 176 -7.59 30.41 -12.81
CA GLN A 176 -8.33 30.19 -14.05
C GLN A 176 -8.54 28.70 -14.35
N LEU A 177 -7.78 27.82 -13.69
CA LEU A 177 -7.63 26.41 -14.04
C LEU A 177 -8.31 25.47 -13.03
N GLN A 178 -9.41 25.90 -12.39
CA GLN A 178 -10.06 25.18 -11.28
C GLN A 178 -10.53 23.75 -11.63
N ASN A 179 -10.76 23.45 -12.90
CA ASN A 179 -11.18 22.12 -13.36
C ASN A 179 -10.02 21.15 -13.56
N ILE A 180 -8.77 21.63 -13.56
CA ILE A 180 -7.59 20.78 -13.45
C ILE A 180 -7.55 20.25 -12.02
N LYS A 181 -7.75 18.95 -11.80
CA LYS A 181 -7.86 18.39 -10.43
C LYS A 181 -6.58 17.71 -9.96
N TYR A 182 -5.74 17.29 -10.90
CA TYR A 182 -4.50 16.63 -10.58
C TYR A 182 -3.46 16.81 -11.68
N PHE A 183 -2.21 16.54 -11.33
CA PHE A 183 -1.17 16.24 -12.30
C PHE A 183 -0.31 15.08 -11.81
N ILE A 184 0.29 14.39 -12.77
CA ILE A 184 1.08 13.19 -12.59
C ILE A 184 2.49 13.52 -13.06
N ASP A 185 3.47 13.40 -12.17
CA ASP A 185 4.86 13.78 -12.41
C ASP A 185 5.74 12.57 -12.66
N TRP A 186 6.27 12.38 -13.87
CA TRP A 186 7.23 11.32 -14.17
C TRP A 186 8.68 11.80 -14.11
N GLU A 187 9.27 11.59 -12.94
CA GLU A 187 10.68 11.88 -12.64
C GLU A 187 11.11 13.27 -13.11
N ASN A 188 10.27 14.26 -12.85
CA ASN A 188 10.47 15.60 -13.35
C ASN A 188 11.62 16.31 -12.61
N PRO A 189 12.50 17.04 -13.31
CA PRO A 189 13.47 17.91 -12.65
C PRO A 189 12.73 18.98 -11.85
N SER A 190 13.06 19.07 -10.57
CA SER A 190 12.37 19.96 -9.65
C SER A 190 12.98 21.35 -9.58
N ASN A 191 14.27 21.53 -9.89
CA ASN A 191 14.94 22.84 -9.83
C ASN A 191 15.97 23.02 -10.96
N ALA A 192 16.49 24.24 -11.10
CA ALA A 192 17.47 24.59 -12.14
C ALA A 192 18.70 23.66 -12.17
N GLN A 193 19.30 23.33 -11.02
CA GLN A 193 20.48 22.46 -10.93
C GLN A 193 20.22 21.05 -11.44
N ILE A 194 18.98 20.56 -11.36
CA ILE A 194 18.60 19.25 -11.90
C ILE A 194 18.30 19.35 -13.41
N VAL A 195 17.66 20.43 -13.86
CA VAL A 195 17.44 20.69 -15.30
C VAL A 195 18.77 20.81 -16.05
N THR A 196 19.75 21.49 -15.46
CA THR A 196 21.10 21.69 -16.02
C THR A 196 22.07 20.57 -15.69
N THR A 197 21.60 19.51 -15.03
CA THR A 197 22.37 18.30 -14.74
C THR A 197 23.58 18.50 -13.81
N ASP A 198 23.59 19.57 -13.00
CA ASP A 198 24.59 19.80 -11.96
C ASP A 198 24.62 18.62 -10.96
N ALA A 199 23.47 17.98 -10.73
CA ALA A 199 23.33 16.79 -9.90
C ALA A 199 23.52 15.45 -10.66
N GLY A 200 23.99 15.48 -11.92
CA GLY A 200 24.26 14.33 -12.80
C GLY A 200 23.57 14.47 -14.18
N PRO A 201 24.20 14.13 -15.33
CA PRO A 201 25.10 12.98 -15.53
C PRO A 201 26.43 13.33 -16.23
N GLY A 202 27.41 13.86 -15.52
CA GLY A 202 28.76 14.05 -16.07
C GLY A 202 29.59 12.77 -15.95
N SER A 203 29.75 12.01 -17.05
CA SER A 203 30.76 10.92 -17.15
C SER A 203 31.07 10.37 -18.55
N SER A 204 30.44 10.92 -19.59
CA SER A 204 30.93 10.78 -20.95
C SER A 204 30.69 12.08 -21.71
N VAL A 205 31.72 12.59 -22.36
CA VAL A 205 31.75 13.89 -23.02
C VAL A 205 31.35 13.78 -24.48
N ASP A 206 31.78 12.69 -25.14
CA ASP A 206 31.51 12.40 -26.55
C ASP A 206 31.56 10.88 -26.79
N CYS A 207 30.64 10.34 -27.59
CA CYS A 207 30.58 8.93 -27.98
C CYS A 207 30.25 8.80 -29.48
N PRO A 208 30.79 7.81 -30.20
CA PRO A 208 30.42 7.56 -31.60
C PRO A 208 28.91 7.27 -31.75
N PRO A 209 28.22 7.86 -32.74
CA PRO A 209 26.76 7.69 -32.92
C PRO A 209 26.27 6.24 -33.07
N SER A 210 27.15 5.34 -33.53
CA SER A 210 26.84 3.93 -33.82
C SER A 210 26.75 3.04 -32.59
N GLN A 211 27.18 3.50 -31.40
CA GLN A 211 27.26 2.66 -30.19
C GLN A 211 26.11 2.89 -29.19
N GLY A 212 25.19 3.82 -29.48
CA GLY A 212 24.23 4.29 -28.48
C GLY A 212 24.93 5.07 -27.36
N ARG A 213 24.20 5.90 -26.62
CA ARG A 213 24.78 6.57 -25.44
C ARG A 213 25.23 5.51 -24.42
N PRO A 214 26.38 5.69 -23.75
CA PRO A 214 27.05 4.61 -23.05
C PRO A 214 26.21 4.06 -21.88
N LEU A 215 26.45 2.77 -21.63
CA LEU A 215 25.92 1.98 -20.53
C LEU A 215 26.16 2.69 -19.19
N GLY A 216 25.08 2.99 -18.46
CA GLY A 216 25.13 3.37 -17.05
C GLY A 216 25.26 4.87 -16.77
N ARG A 217 24.35 5.72 -17.31
CA ARG A 217 24.15 7.11 -16.81
C ARG A 217 24.20 7.15 -15.27
N GLN A 218 23.66 6.13 -14.63
CA GLN A 218 23.49 5.96 -13.19
C GLN A 218 24.75 5.64 -12.38
N ARG A 219 25.91 5.41 -12.99
CA ARG A 219 27.14 5.06 -12.24
C ARG A 219 27.98 6.27 -11.82
N PHE A 220 27.63 7.46 -12.30
CA PHE A 220 28.47 8.64 -12.14
C PHE A 220 27.68 9.79 -11.51
N SER A 221 27.59 9.73 -10.19
CA SER A 221 27.09 10.82 -9.36
C SER A 221 28.12 11.94 -9.32
N ASN A 222 27.67 13.19 -9.21
CA ASN A 222 28.56 14.33 -9.02
C ASN A 222 29.34 14.16 -7.69
N PRO A 223 30.68 14.01 -7.69
CA PRO A 223 31.46 13.82 -6.47
C PRO A 223 31.47 15.06 -5.56
N PHE A 224 31.01 16.21 -6.08
CA PHE A 224 30.90 17.47 -5.36
C PHE A 224 29.51 17.69 -4.75
N TYR A 225 28.56 16.76 -4.93
CA TYR A 225 27.28 16.81 -4.23
C TYR A 225 27.46 16.52 -2.74
N ARG A 226 27.11 17.50 -1.90
CA ARG A 226 27.26 17.42 -0.43
C ARG A 226 25.96 17.03 0.27
N GLY A 227 24.80 17.36 -0.29
CA GLY A 227 23.54 16.95 0.30
C GLY A 227 22.27 17.57 -0.28
N TYR A 228 21.16 17.10 0.30
CA TYR A 228 19.82 17.52 -0.06
C TYR A 228 19.49 18.91 0.48
N GLY A 229 18.85 19.74 -0.35
CA GLY A 229 18.11 20.91 0.09
C GLY A 229 16.73 20.98 -0.57
N PRO A 230 15.73 21.61 0.09
CA PRO A 230 14.33 21.56 -0.33
C PRO A 230 13.98 22.44 -1.54
N ILE A 231 14.89 23.32 -1.96
CA ILE A 231 14.73 24.19 -3.14
C ILE A 231 15.98 24.10 -4.01
N VAL A 232 17.14 24.35 -3.40
CA VAL A 232 18.47 24.29 -4.02
C VAL A 232 19.25 23.13 -3.39
N LEU A 233 20.04 22.41 -4.19
CA LEU A 233 20.93 21.34 -3.76
C LEU A 233 22.27 21.88 -3.27
N ASP A 234 22.84 21.25 -2.23
CA ASP A 234 24.18 21.58 -1.75
C ASP A 234 25.24 20.88 -2.62
N ILE A 235 25.85 21.64 -3.53
CA ILE A 235 26.93 21.20 -4.42
C ILE A 235 28.12 22.14 -4.20
N ASP A 236 29.32 21.55 -4.09
CA ASP A 236 30.57 22.30 -3.96
C ASP A 236 31.03 22.89 -5.29
N TYR A 237 30.66 24.14 -5.56
CA TYR A 237 31.16 24.87 -6.72
C TYR A 237 32.50 25.57 -6.49
N SER A 238 33.20 25.36 -5.36
CA SER A 238 34.48 26.04 -5.08
C SER A 238 35.61 25.66 -6.04
N LYS A 239 35.47 24.52 -6.73
CA LYS A 239 36.39 24.04 -7.77
C LYS A 239 35.98 24.45 -9.19
N ILE A 240 35.09 25.44 -9.35
CA ILE A 240 34.65 25.84 -10.69
C ILE A 240 35.81 26.36 -11.55
N ALA A 241 35.88 25.89 -12.79
CA ALA A 241 36.90 26.25 -13.76
C ALA A 241 36.31 26.37 -15.17
N TYR A 242 37.10 26.93 -16.09
CA TYR A 242 36.74 27.07 -17.50
C TYR A 242 37.91 26.63 -18.39
N ASP A 243 37.66 25.63 -19.24
CA ASP A 243 38.61 25.18 -20.25
C ASP A 243 38.30 25.89 -21.57
N ALA A 244 39.15 26.87 -21.91
CA ALA A 244 38.99 27.68 -23.12
C ALA A 244 39.16 26.88 -24.41
N SER A 245 39.85 25.73 -24.38
CA SER A 245 40.05 24.90 -25.57
C SER A 245 38.80 24.10 -25.96
N LEU A 246 37.93 23.87 -24.98
CA LEU A 246 36.68 23.11 -25.13
C LEU A 246 35.42 23.97 -24.95
N ASP A 247 35.58 25.27 -24.65
CA ASP A 247 34.48 26.19 -24.32
C ASP A 247 33.52 25.62 -23.26
N ARG A 248 34.13 25.09 -22.17
CA ARG A 248 33.43 24.29 -21.16
C ARG A 248 33.68 24.81 -19.75
N ILE A 249 32.59 25.00 -19.01
CA ILE A 249 32.58 25.23 -17.56
C ILE A 249 32.46 23.87 -16.86
N PHE A 250 33.26 23.63 -15.84
CA PHE A 250 33.31 22.35 -15.13
C PHE A 250 33.76 22.55 -13.67
N LEU A 251 33.69 21.48 -12.88
CA LEU A 251 34.30 21.40 -11.55
C LEU A 251 35.63 20.64 -11.68
N ASP A 252 36.73 21.35 -11.43
CA ASP A 252 38.11 20.92 -11.64
C ASP A 252 38.63 20.16 -10.41
N GLY A 253 38.54 18.84 -10.46
CA GLY A 253 38.80 17.97 -9.31
C GLY A 253 40.26 18.07 -8.85
N ASN A 254 41.19 17.97 -9.80
CA ASN A 254 42.63 17.95 -9.58
C ASN A 254 43.29 19.34 -9.60
N LYS A 255 42.52 20.39 -9.92
CA LYS A 255 42.94 21.80 -9.94
C LYS A 255 43.99 22.12 -11.01
N ASN A 256 43.96 21.46 -12.16
CA ASN A 256 44.92 21.67 -13.24
C ASN A 256 44.45 22.65 -14.33
N GLY A 257 43.20 23.11 -14.25
CA GLY A 257 42.58 24.07 -15.17
C GLY A 257 42.20 23.49 -16.54
N LYS A 258 42.22 22.17 -16.71
CA LYS A 258 41.87 21.46 -17.95
C LYS A 258 40.78 20.45 -17.67
N TYR A 259 39.92 20.20 -18.66
CA TYR A 259 38.87 19.20 -18.53
C TYR A 259 39.39 17.83 -19.00
N ASP A 260 39.86 17.01 -18.06
CA ASP A 260 40.55 15.76 -18.33
C ASP A 260 39.60 14.62 -18.70
N THR A 261 39.93 13.89 -19.77
CA THR A 261 39.18 12.71 -20.20
C THR A 261 40.08 11.58 -20.65
N VAL A 262 39.57 10.35 -20.57
CA VAL A 262 40.16 9.15 -21.18
C VAL A 262 39.18 8.50 -22.15
N THR A 263 39.69 7.98 -23.27
CA THR A 263 38.86 7.25 -24.23
C THR A 263 38.68 5.80 -23.80
N ASP A 264 37.43 5.36 -23.62
CA ASP A 264 37.09 3.98 -23.29
C ASP A 264 37.17 3.04 -24.50
N SER A 265 36.89 1.75 -24.29
CA SER A 265 36.94 0.72 -25.34
C SER A 265 35.90 0.91 -26.45
N ASN A 266 34.87 1.74 -26.22
CA ASN A 266 33.78 2.03 -27.14
C ASN A 266 34.05 3.32 -27.94
N GLY A 267 35.20 3.97 -27.71
CA GLY A 267 35.54 5.25 -28.33
C GLY A 267 34.87 6.44 -27.66
N CYS A 268 34.26 6.27 -26.49
CA CYS A 268 33.69 7.34 -25.69
C CYS A 268 34.75 8.03 -24.84
N HIS A 269 34.71 9.36 -24.76
CA HIS A 269 35.54 10.14 -23.83
C HIS A 269 34.86 10.22 -22.46
N SER A 270 35.52 9.76 -21.40
CA SER A 270 35.00 9.75 -20.02
C SER A 270 35.89 10.55 -19.07
N THR A 271 35.29 11.20 -18.07
CA THR A 271 36.02 11.87 -16.98
C THR A 271 36.43 10.91 -15.85
N ASP A 272 36.02 9.64 -15.88
CA ASP A 272 36.58 8.58 -15.03
C ASP A 272 37.94 8.16 -15.59
N THR A 273 38.94 8.98 -15.28
CA THR A 273 40.31 8.88 -15.76
C THR A 273 41.01 7.61 -15.27
N ASN A 274 40.62 7.10 -14.10
CA ASN A 274 41.20 5.90 -13.52
C ASN A 274 40.46 4.60 -13.90
N ARG A 275 39.30 4.71 -14.55
CA ARG A 275 38.45 3.62 -15.09
C ARG A 275 37.93 2.67 -14.01
N ASN A 276 37.68 3.17 -12.81
CA ASN A 276 37.16 2.35 -11.71
C ASN A 276 35.61 2.23 -11.74
N GLY A 277 34.94 2.92 -12.66
CA GLY A 277 33.50 2.86 -12.86
C GLY A 277 32.70 3.83 -11.99
N LYS A 278 33.33 4.83 -11.37
CA LYS A 278 32.72 5.93 -10.60
C LYS A 278 33.57 7.19 -10.76
N LEU A 279 33.00 8.38 -10.51
CA LEU A 279 33.80 9.61 -10.43
C LEU A 279 34.33 9.82 -9.02
N ASP A 280 35.62 10.11 -8.91
CA ASP A 280 36.27 10.47 -7.65
C ASP A 280 36.42 12.01 -7.50
N PRO A 281 36.58 12.56 -6.27
CA PRO A 281 36.69 14.02 -6.06
C PRO A 281 37.90 14.72 -6.68
N GLU A 282 38.89 13.95 -7.15
CA GLU A 282 40.07 14.43 -7.88
C GLU A 282 39.86 14.42 -9.40
N GLU A 283 38.73 13.90 -9.87
CA GLU A 283 38.35 13.87 -11.28
C GLU A 283 37.36 14.99 -11.61
N ASP A 284 37.30 15.36 -12.88
CA ASP A 284 36.50 16.49 -13.32
C ASP A 284 35.03 16.15 -13.48
N PHE A 285 34.18 17.11 -13.13
CA PHE A 285 32.74 16.99 -13.34
C PHE A 285 32.24 18.07 -14.32
N GLY A 286 31.68 17.63 -15.45
CA GLY A 286 31.18 18.55 -16.48
C GLY A 286 29.87 19.22 -16.07
N LEU A 287 29.78 20.54 -16.22
CA LEU A 287 28.55 21.31 -16.03
C LEU A 287 27.98 21.67 -17.40
N SER A 288 26.67 21.47 -17.57
CA SER A 288 25.98 21.76 -18.82
C SER A 288 25.01 22.94 -18.63
N PRO A 289 24.88 23.85 -19.60
CA PRO A 289 23.76 24.77 -19.59
C PRO A 289 22.47 24.01 -19.89
N MET A 290 21.32 24.70 -19.82
CA MET A 290 20.09 24.21 -20.40
C MET A 290 20.37 23.76 -21.84
N PRO A 291 20.09 22.50 -22.20
CA PRO A 291 20.78 21.82 -23.30
C PRO A 291 20.53 22.37 -24.72
N TYR A 292 19.79 23.46 -24.88
CA TYR A 292 19.28 23.92 -26.18
C TYR A 292 19.11 25.44 -26.28
N SER A 293 20.15 26.21 -25.93
CA SER A 293 20.28 27.60 -26.42
C SER A 293 20.46 27.55 -27.95
N ALA A 294 19.64 28.27 -28.71
CA ALA A 294 19.83 28.36 -30.16
C ALA A 294 21.21 28.97 -30.48
N PRO A 295 21.83 28.66 -31.64
CA PRO A 295 23.09 29.30 -32.03
C PRO A 295 22.99 30.83 -31.97
N GLY A 296 23.76 31.46 -31.08
CA GLY A 296 23.73 32.90 -30.84
C GLY A 296 22.91 33.35 -29.62
N GLU A 297 22.18 32.46 -28.96
CA GLU A 297 21.56 32.71 -27.65
C GLU A 297 22.55 32.51 -26.50
N LYS A 298 22.24 33.11 -25.35
CA LYS A 298 23.02 32.92 -24.13
C LYS A 298 22.86 31.49 -23.60
N LYS A 299 23.94 30.95 -23.03
CA LYS A 299 23.95 29.67 -22.32
C LYS A 299 23.35 29.86 -20.93
N HIS A 300 22.26 29.16 -20.65
CA HIS A 300 21.51 29.26 -19.38
C HIS A 300 21.94 28.19 -18.38
N PHE A 301 22.93 28.47 -17.53
CA PHE A 301 23.30 27.59 -16.41
C PHE A 301 22.43 27.86 -15.17
N SER A 302 22.49 26.96 -14.18
CA SER A 302 21.90 27.21 -12.86
C SER A 302 22.45 28.50 -12.25
N LEU A 303 21.64 29.18 -11.44
CA LEU A 303 22.07 30.42 -10.77
C LEU A 303 23.32 30.19 -9.90
N GLN A 304 23.44 29.00 -9.30
CA GLN A 304 24.58 28.61 -8.47
C GLN A 304 25.88 28.54 -9.28
N VAL A 305 25.84 27.98 -10.49
CA VAL A 305 27.00 27.98 -11.41
C VAL A 305 27.36 29.42 -11.79
N ILE A 306 26.39 30.23 -12.22
CA ILE A 306 26.63 31.61 -12.66
C ILE A 306 27.23 32.47 -11.54
N GLN A 307 26.72 32.34 -10.31
CA GLN A 307 27.27 33.01 -9.13
C GLN A 307 28.71 32.57 -8.88
N SER A 308 28.99 31.26 -8.96
CA SER A 308 30.33 30.73 -8.74
C SER A 308 31.33 31.17 -9.80
N VAL A 309 30.93 31.26 -11.07
CA VAL A 309 31.76 31.81 -12.16
C VAL A 309 32.17 33.26 -11.87
N ARG A 310 31.21 34.07 -11.41
CA ARG A 310 31.45 35.48 -11.04
C ARG A 310 32.38 35.59 -9.84
N ASP A 311 32.12 34.83 -8.80
CA ASP A 311 32.82 34.93 -7.53
C ASP A 311 34.26 34.40 -7.64
N ALA A 312 34.48 33.36 -8.46
CA ALA A 312 35.81 32.86 -8.83
C ALA A 312 36.55 33.76 -9.84
N LYS A 313 35.89 34.79 -10.39
CA LYS A 313 36.44 35.72 -11.39
C LYS A 313 37.06 34.98 -12.59
N LEU A 314 36.38 33.94 -13.08
CA LEU A 314 36.91 33.08 -14.16
C LEU A 314 37.20 33.84 -15.46
N PHE A 315 36.52 34.96 -15.69
CA PHE A 315 36.71 35.80 -16.87
C PHE A 315 37.12 37.22 -16.48
N SER A 316 38.09 37.78 -17.20
CA SER A 316 38.52 39.17 -17.05
C SER A 316 37.45 40.18 -17.52
N ALA A 317 36.61 39.77 -18.46
CA ALA A 317 35.40 40.47 -18.90
C ALA A 317 34.25 39.45 -19.02
N TRP A 318 33.04 39.83 -18.61
CA TRP A 318 31.89 38.91 -18.64
C TRP A 318 31.57 38.48 -20.08
N PRO A 319 31.50 37.17 -20.39
CA PRO A 319 31.23 36.72 -21.75
C PRO A 319 29.81 37.08 -22.19
N SER A 320 29.65 37.59 -23.42
CA SER A 320 28.33 37.96 -23.97
C SER A 320 27.41 36.77 -24.23
N TRP A 321 27.98 35.56 -24.34
CA TRP A 321 27.25 34.30 -24.50
C TRP A 321 26.79 33.70 -23.17
N LEU A 322 27.16 34.27 -22.02
CA LEU A 322 26.81 33.74 -20.70
C LEU A 322 25.85 34.69 -19.99
N ASP A 323 24.81 34.14 -19.36
CA ASP A 323 23.91 34.93 -18.51
C ASP A 323 24.67 35.62 -17.39
N THR A 324 24.35 36.88 -17.12
CA THR A 324 24.66 37.50 -15.83
C THR A 324 23.82 36.85 -14.71
N PRO A 325 24.20 37.01 -13.43
CA PRO A 325 23.39 36.48 -12.32
C PRO A 325 21.92 36.94 -12.33
N GLU A 326 21.66 38.20 -12.69
CA GLU A 326 20.29 38.74 -12.79
C GLU A 326 19.51 38.13 -13.96
N GLU A 327 20.17 37.93 -15.10
CA GLU A 327 19.55 37.25 -16.25
C GLU A 327 19.21 35.79 -15.93
N SER A 328 20.12 35.07 -15.28
CA SER A 328 19.90 33.68 -14.85
C SER A 328 18.75 33.58 -13.84
N GLU A 329 18.72 34.46 -12.84
CA GLU A 329 17.62 34.50 -11.86
C GLU A 329 16.26 34.74 -12.53
N ASN A 330 16.18 35.73 -13.42
CA ASN A 330 14.95 36.03 -14.16
C ASN A 330 14.53 34.90 -15.10
N PHE A 331 15.48 34.23 -15.73
CA PHE A 331 15.23 33.10 -16.62
C PHE A 331 14.62 31.90 -15.87
N TRP A 332 15.21 31.55 -14.72
CA TRP A 332 14.80 30.39 -13.92
C TRP A 332 13.54 30.63 -13.08
N LYS A 333 13.22 31.89 -12.73
CA LYS A 333 12.02 32.24 -11.97
C LYS A 333 10.72 31.62 -12.51
N ILE A 334 10.61 31.47 -13.83
CA ILE A 334 9.45 30.88 -14.51
C ILE A 334 9.73 29.49 -15.11
N ARG A 335 10.80 28.81 -14.66
CA ARG A 335 11.20 27.47 -15.15
C ARG A 335 11.61 26.52 -14.03
N ASP A 336 11.87 27.03 -12.82
CA ASP A 336 12.21 26.26 -11.63
C ASP A 336 10.93 25.90 -10.83
N ALA A 337 10.60 24.61 -10.76
CA ALA A 337 9.39 24.15 -10.07
C ALA A 337 9.48 24.28 -8.55
N ALA A 338 10.65 24.02 -7.96
CA ALA A 338 10.89 24.01 -6.53
C ALA A 338 10.61 25.37 -5.90
N GLN A 339 10.91 26.45 -6.65
CA GLN A 339 10.60 27.82 -6.27
C GLN A 339 9.11 28.19 -6.38
N ASN A 340 8.33 27.41 -7.14
CA ASN A 340 6.94 27.75 -7.50
C ASN A 340 5.86 26.90 -6.83
N TYR A 341 6.20 25.81 -6.12
CA TYR A 341 5.22 24.97 -5.41
C TYR A 341 4.39 25.74 -4.37
N ASP A 342 4.98 26.64 -3.60
CA ASP A 342 4.24 27.41 -2.57
C ASP A 342 3.27 28.42 -3.22
N ALA A 343 3.66 29.00 -4.37
CA ALA A 343 2.80 29.90 -5.12
C ALA A 343 1.62 29.13 -5.77
N LEU A 344 1.88 27.93 -6.28
CA LEU A 344 0.85 26.99 -6.72
C LEU A 344 -0.12 26.66 -5.57
N ALA A 345 0.39 26.24 -4.41
CA ALA A 345 -0.42 25.85 -3.27
C ALA A 345 -1.36 26.95 -2.78
N LYS A 346 -0.90 28.20 -2.78
CA LYS A 346 -1.72 29.37 -2.42
C LYS A 346 -2.94 29.55 -3.32
N LYS A 347 -2.80 29.25 -4.61
CA LYS A 347 -3.89 29.39 -5.60
C LYS A 347 -4.74 28.14 -5.69
N ARG A 348 -4.15 26.97 -5.45
CA ARG A 348 -4.71 25.66 -5.80
C ARG A 348 -4.37 24.59 -4.76
N SER A 349 -4.78 24.81 -3.52
CA SER A 349 -4.62 23.84 -2.43
C SER A 349 -5.45 22.56 -2.59
N ASP A 350 -6.40 22.55 -3.54
CA ASP A 350 -7.25 21.41 -3.89
C ASP A 350 -6.59 20.41 -4.85
N LEU A 351 -5.44 20.76 -5.45
CA LEU A 351 -4.74 19.90 -6.40
C LEU A 351 -4.16 18.66 -5.73
N LYS A 352 -4.24 17.54 -6.46
CA LYS A 352 -3.60 16.28 -6.11
C LYS A 352 -2.37 16.02 -7.00
N LEU A 353 -1.25 15.61 -6.42
CA LEU A 353 -0.04 15.22 -7.14
C LEU A 353 0.25 13.71 -6.98
N LEU A 354 0.40 13.00 -8.10
CA LEU A 354 0.96 11.65 -8.08
C LEU A 354 2.36 11.68 -8.71
N ILE A 355 3.40 11.34 -7.95
CA ILE A 355 4.78 11.33 -8.43
C ILE A 355 5.15 9.91 -8.81
N LEU A 356 5.43 9.72 -10.09
CA LEU A 356 5.92 8.52 -10.72
C LEU A 356 7.44 8.47 -10.60
N THR A 357 7.95 7.43 -9.95
CA THR A 357 9.39 7.19 -9.73
C THR A 357 9.74 5.71 -9.84
N SER A 358 10.83 5.43 -10.55
CA SER A 358 11.45 4.13 -10.74
C SER A 358 12.74 4.01 -9.91
N VAL A 359 13.26 2.79 -9.78
CA VAL A 359 14.50 2.53 -9.00
C VAL A 359 15.67 3.26 -9.64
N GLU A 360 15.71 3.25 -10.96
CA GLU A 360 16.65 3.98 -11.78
C GLU A 360 16.08 5.35 -12.14
N ASP A 361 16.85 6.41 -11.86
CA ASP A 361 16.45 7.78 -12.18
C ASP A 361 16.66 8.10 -13.68
N HIS A 362 15.67 8.76 -14.27
CA HIS A 362 15.68 9.28 -15.62
C HIS A 362 16.56 10.54 -15.78
N VAL A 363 16.55 11.42 -14.76
CA VAL A 363 17.05 12.80 -14.90
C VAL A 363 18.39 13.05 -14.19
N GLN A 364 18.69 12.33 -13.12
CA GLN A 364 19.85 12.59 -12.26
C GLN A 364 20.35 11.31 -11.57
N THR A 365 21.43 11.37 -10.79
CA THR A 365 22.08 10.15 -10.25
C THR A 365 22.55 10.28 -8.81
N VAL A 366 22.25 11.40 -8.15
CA VAL A 366 22.59 11.60 -6.74
C VAL A 366 21.58 10.91 -5.82
N LEU A 367 22.11 10.45 -4.68
CA LEU A 367 21.36 9.79 -3.62
C LEU A 367 20.20 10.65 -3.10
N GLY A 368 19.17 9.99 -2.57
CA GLY A 368 18.02 10.67 -1.96
C GLY A 368 17.01 11.24 -2.95
N LYS A 369 17.16 10.99 -4.25
CA LYS A 369 16.24 11.36 -5.35
C LYS A 369 15.61 12.76 -5.15
N PRO A 370 16.39 13.85 -5.03
CA PRO A 370 15.88 15.19 -4.74
C PRO A 370 14.74 15.63 -5.67
N HIS A 371 14.78 15.24 -6.95
CA HIS A 371 13.74 15.56 -7.91
C HIS A 371 12.36 14.92 -7.60
N ILE A 372 12.33 13.84 -6.81
CA ILE A 372 11.11 13.24 -6.25
C ILE A 372 10.80 13.84 -4.87
N ARG A 373 11.84 14.00 -4.04
CA ARG A 373 11.70 14.45 -2.65
C ARG A 373 11.22 15.89 -2.52
N GLN A 374 11.75 16.81 -3.34
CA GLN A 374 11.36 18.23 -3.32
C GLN A 374 9.87 18.45 -3.60
N PRO A 375 9.26 17.92 -4.69
CA PRO A 375 7.82 18.01 -4.89
C PRO A 375 7.01 17.37 -3.76
N PHE A 376 7.44 16.20 -3.28
CA PHE A 376 6.75 15.49 -2.21
C PHE A 376 6.69 16.33 -0.92
N GLU A 377 7.85 16.79 -0.44
CA GLU A 377 7.93 17.63 0.76
C GLU A 377 7.20 18.97 0.57
N ALA A 378 7.20 19.52 -0.66
CA ALA A 378 6.47 20.73 -0.98
C ALA A 378 4.96 20.58 -0.87
N PHE A 379 4.39 19.45 -1.31
CA PHE A 379 2.97 19.20 -1.15
C PHE A 379 2.61 18.91 0.30
N VAL A 380 3.40 18.10 1.01
CA VAL A 380 3.18 17.79 2.42
C VAL A 380 3.23 19.05 3.29
N ARG A 381 4.24 19.92 3.13
CA ARG A 381 4.35 21.16 3.93
C ARG A 381 3.18 22.13 3.67
N ASN A 382 2.63 22.12 2.45
CA ASN A 382 1.46 22.91 2.07
C ASN A 382 0.13 22.21 2.37
N LYS A 383 0.14 21.05 3.05
CA LYS A 383 -1.05 20.26 3.41
C LYS A 383 -1.88 19.81 2.21
N MET A 384 -1.21 19.56 1.09
CA MET A 384 -1.82 19.11 -0.16
C MET A 384 -1.65 17.61 -0.31
N TRP A 385 -2.53 16.98 -1.09
CA TRP A 385 -2.47 15.54 -1.35
C TRP A 385 -1.31 15.24 -2.30
N VAL A 386 -0.43 14.33 -1.89
CA VAL A 386 0.65 13.81 -2.74
C VAL A 386 0.83 12.32 -2.50
N LYS A 387 1.17 11.56 -3.54
CA LYS A 387 1.45 10.12 -3.42
C LYS A 387 2.59 9.72 -4.35
N LEU A 388 3.45 8.80 -3.90
CA LEU A 388 4.47 8.16 -4.73
C LEU A 388 3.89 6.92 -5.40
N ASN A 389 3.91 6.88 -6.73
CA ASN A 389 3.46 5.77 -7.57
C ASN A 389 1.96 5.42 -7.44
N PRO A 390 1.31 4.87 -8.49
CA PRO A 390 -0.01 4.28 -8.37
C PRO A 390 0.02 3.07 -7.41
N SER A 391 -1.14 2.70 -6.88
CA SER A 391 -1.29 1.49 -6.07
C SER A 391 -1.06 0.23 -6.92
N ARG A 392 -0.67 -0.86 -6.26
CA ARG A 392 -0.61 -2.19 -6.90
C ARG A 392 -1.93 -2.57 -7.56
N ALA A 393 -3.06 -2.22 -6.94
CA ALA A 393 -4.38 -2.46 -7.48
C ALA A 393 -4.60 -1.72 -8.81
N SER A 394 -4.20 -0.44 -8.90
CA SER A 394 -4.32 0.37 -10.11
C SER A 394 -3.46 -0.17 -11.26
N VAL A 395 -2.23 -0.62 -10.96
CA VAL A 395 -1.36 -1.23 -11.96
C VAL A 395 -1.91 -2.58 -12.44
N SER A 396 -2.37 -3.41 -11.52
CA SER A 396 -2.96 -4.72 -11.84
C SER A 396 -4.27 -4.60 -12.63
N ALA A 397 -5.00 -3.49 -12.45
CA ALA A 397 -6.21 -3.19 -13.22
C ALA A 397 -5.92 -2.80 -14.68
N VAL A 398 -4.71 -2.30 -14.95
CA VAL A 398 -4.24 -2.01 -16.32
C VAL A 398 -3.60 -3.24 -16.95
N ASP A 399 -2.79 -3.99 -16.19
CA ASP A 399 -2.18 -5.24 -16.64
C ASP A 399 -2.26 -6.32 -15.55
N GLN A 400 -3.20 -7.25 -15.72
CA GLN A 400 -3.46 -8.32 -14.77
C GLN A 400 -2.24 -9.25 -14.57
N ARG A 401 -1.30 -9.30 -15.52
CA ARG A 401 -0.06 -10.09 -15.39
C ARG A 401 0.85 -9.56 -14.28
N LEU A 402 0.65 -8.31 -13.87
CA LEU A 402 1.40 -7.67 -12.78
C LEU A 402 0.77 -7.92 -11.40
N ALA A 403 -0.42 -8.54 -11.32
CA ALA A 403 -1.11 -8.78 -10.04
C ALA A 403 -0.33 -9.68 -9.06
N SER A 404 0.55 -10.54 -9.58
CA SER A 404 1.40 -11.42 -8.78
C SER A 404 2.77 -10.82 -8.44
N ARG A 405 3.09 -9.59 -8.89
CA ARG A 405 4.39 -8.93 -8.63
C ARG A 405 4.41 -8.34 -7.22
N SER A 406 5.18 -8.95 -6.32
CA SER A 406 5.31 -8.54 -4.91
C SER A 406 6.33 -7.43 -4.65
N ASP A 407 7.13 -7.10 -5.66
CA ASP A 407 8.17 -6.06 -5.64
C ASP A 407 7.65 -4.68 -6.04
N LEU A 408 6.37 -4.58 -6.41
CA LEU A 408 5.70 -3.30 -6.67
C LEU A 408 5.36 -2.61 -5.33
N PRO A 409 5.80 -1.37 -5.08
CA PRO A 409 5.42 -0.63 -3.88
C PRO A 409 3.95 -0.21 -3.90
N ASP A 410 3.39 -0.05 -2.70
CA ASP A 410 2.02 0.41 -2.46
C ASP A 410 2.05 1.58 -1.47
N ASN A 411 2.67 2.68 -1.88
CA ASN A 411 2.95 3.79 -0.99
C ASN A 411 1.65 4.50 -0.59
N ALA A 412 1.46 4.74 0.70
CA ALA A 412 0.33 5.52 1.18
C ALA A 412 0.46 7.00 0.74
N PRO A 413 -0.66 7.69 0.44
CA PRO A 413 -0.62 9.13 0.21
C PRO A 413 -0.09 9.86 1.45
N ASN A 414 0.57 10.99 1.22
CA ASN A 414 1.15 11.89 2.23
C ASN A 414 2.15 11.23 3.20
N THR A 415 2.63 10.03 2.87
CA THR A 415 3.59 9.27 3.68
C THR A 415 4.94 9.25 2.98
N ALA A 416 5.93 9.95 3.55
CA ALA A 416 7.30 9.91 3.04
C ALA A 416 7.92 8.52 3.27
N PRO A 417 8.85 8.08 2.41
CA PRO A 417 9.71 6.95 2.72
C PRO A 417 10.47 7.18 4.03
N ALA A 418 10.68 6.11 4.80
CA ALA A 418 11.48 6.17 6.03
C ALA A 418 12.94 6.57 5.76
N ASP A 419 13.46 6.19 4.59
CA ASP A 419 14.78 6.57 4.09
C ASP A 419 14.72 6.79 2.58
N TRP A 420 15.00 8.02 2.13
CA TRP A 420 15.02 8.40 0.71
C TRP A 420 16.17 7.75 -0.07
N ASN A 421 17.15 7.15 0.61
CA ASN A 421 18.23 6.39 -0.02
C ASN A 421 17.86 4.90 -0.21
N ASN A 422 16.74 4.45 0.36
CA ASN A 422 16.24 3.10 0.20
C ASN A 422 15.04 3.10 -0.76
N TYR A 423 15.31 2.76 -2.02
CA TYR A 423 14.36 2.89 -3.14
C TYR A 423 13.22 1.86 -3.15
N ASN A 424 12.91 1.22 -2.04
CA ASN A 424 11.76 0.32 -1.88
C ASN A 424 10.40 0.99 -2.12
N TYR A 425 10.35 2.33 -2.20
CA TYR A 425 9.15 3.09 -2.57
C TYR A 425 9.01 3.28 -4.09
N ALA A 426 10.05 2.99 -4.88
CA ALA A 426 10.11 3.22 -6.31
C ALA A 426 9.78 1.94 -7.11
N TYR A 427 9.31 2.11 -8.34
CA TYR A 427 8.94 0.97 -9.20
C TYR A 427 10.19 0.33 -9.85
N PRO A 428 10.21 -1.01 -10.01
CA PRO A 428 11.29 -1.68 -10.71
C PRO A 428 11.28 -1.42 -12.23
N GLU A 429 12.46 -1.37 -12.85
CA GLU A 429 12.66 -1.04 -14.27
C GLU A 429 12.07 -2.01 -15.29
N ASN A 430 11.68 -3.20 -14.85
CA ASN A 430 11.15 -4.23 -15.73
C ASN A 430 9.62 -4.10 -15.93
N ILE A 431 9.03 -2.96 -15.56
CA ILE A 431 7.66 -2.59 -15.90
C ILE A 431 7.70 -1.58 -17.03
N PRO A 432 7.01 -1.84 -18.15
CA PRO A 432 6.89 -0.85 -19.22
C PRO A 432 6.23 0.45 -18.74
N ASP A 433 6.88 1.60 -18.97
CA ASP A 433 6.35 2.92 -18.63
C ASP A 433 4.90 3.17 -19.07
N PRO A 434 4.43 2.73 -20.28
CA PRO A 434 3.03 2.93 -20.68
C PRO A 434 2.00 2.35 -19.71
N ILE A 435 2.32 1.23 -19.07
CA ILE A 435 1.43 0.59 -18.08
C ILE A 435 1.35 1.46 -16.83
N PHE A 436 2.48 1.99 -16.40
CA PHE A 436 2.59 2.85 -15.24
C PHE A 436 1.89 4.19 -15.44
N TYR A 437 2.02 4.81 -16.61
CA TYR A 437 1.28 6.02 -16.97
C TYR A 437 -0.23 5.78 -16.99
N ALA A 438 -0.68 4.68 -17.60
CA ALA A 438 -2.10 4.34 -17.65
C ALA A 438 -2.67 4.08 -16.25
N ALA A 439 -1.93 3.38 -15.38
CA ALA A 439 -2.35 3.12 -14.00
C ALA A 439 -2.47 4.41 -13.18
N ALA A 440 -1.51 5.34 -13.37
CA ALA A 440 -1.52 6.64 -12.74
C ALA A 440 -2.71 7.49 -13.17
N VAL A 441 -2.96 7.58 -14.48
CA VAL A 441 -4.10 8.31 -15.06
C VAL A 441 -5.42 7.75 -14.53
N ARG A 442 -5.57 6.42 -14.55
CA ARG A 442 -6.77 5.73 -14.04
C ARG A 442 -7.02 6.05 -12.57
N GLU A 443 -6.01 5.87 -11.71
CA GLU A 443 -6.14 6.10 -10.28
C GLU A 443 -6.53 7.55 -9.96
N MET A 444 -5.88 8.51 -10.61
CA MET A 444 -6.13 9.92 -10.35
C MET A 444 -7.51 10.36 -10.85
N ALA A 445 -7.96 9.86 -12.01
CA ALA A 445 -9.31 10.12 -12.49
C ALA A 445 -10.39 9.50 -11.59
N GLU A 446 -10.15 8.30 -11.05
CA GLU A 446 -11.05 7.65 -10.07
C GLU A 446 -11.10 8.40 -8.74
N GLN A 447 -9.96 8.91 -8.27
CA GLN A 447 -9.87 9.75 -7.07
C GLN A 447 -10.71 11.02 -7.18
N VAL A 448 -10.74 11.65 -8.37
CA VAL A 448 -11.59 12.81 -8.63
C VAL A 448 -13.05 12.41 -8.68
N ARG A 449 -13.39 11.31 -9.37
CA ARG A 449 -14.75 10.78 -9.48
C ARG A 449 -15.34 10.42 -8.10
N ALA A 450 -14.57 9.77 -7.24
CA ALA A 450 -14.98 9.46 -5.88
C ALA A 450 -15.26 10.74 -5.06
N SER A 451 -14.44 11.77 -5.25
CA SER A 451 -14.62 13.07 -4.59
C SER A 451 -15.86 13.81 -5.12
N SER A 452 -16.15 13.74 -6.43
CA SER A 452 -17.30 14.42 -7.03
C SER A 452 -18.64 13.77 -6.65
N ILE A 453 -18.68 12.43 -6.57
CA ILE A 453 -19.83 11.66 -6.06
C ILE A 453 -20.12 12.05 -4.61
N ALA A 454 -19.08 12.21 -3.79
CA ALA A 454 -19.24 12.70 -2.42
C ALA A 454 -19.83 14.12 -2.38
N THR A 455 -19.42 15.04 -3.28
CA THR A 455 -19.92 16.43 -3.31
C THR A 455 -21.34 16.61 -3.87
N ASN A 456 -21.75 15.82 -4.87
CA ASN A 456 -23.10 15.94 -5.48
C ASN A 456 -24.23 15.39 -4.60
N SER A 457 -23.89 14.65 -3.54
CA SER A 457 -24.85 14.20 -2.53
C SER A 457 -25.18 15.28 -1.48
N VAL A 458 -24.57 16.48 -1.56
CA VAL A 458 -24.61 17.51 -0.51
C VAL A 458 -24.90 18.91 -1.10
N LEU A 459 -26.16 19.20 -1.42
CA LEU A 459 -26.65 20.58 -1.64
C LEU A 459 -27.92 20.87 -0.82
N SER A 460 -27.75 21.01 0.49
CA SER A 460 -28.50 21.94 1.36
C SER A 460 -27.65 22.24 2.61
N LYS A 461 -27.13 23.48 2.68
CA LYS A 461 -26.27 24.05 3.76
C LYS A 461 -27.05 24.28 5.08
N PRO A 462 -26.40 24.59 6.25
CA PRO A 462 -24.98 24.86 6.49
C PRO A 462 -24.31 24.03 7.62
N TRP A 463 -22.98 24.12 7.63
CA TRP A 463 -22.00 23.67 8.63
C TRP A 463 -22.51 23.32 10.05
N LEU A 464 -22.71 22.03 10.26
CA LEU A 464 -22.18 21.26 11.39
C LEU A 464 -21.58 20.00 10.76
N ALA A 465 -20.36 19.63 11.14
CA ALA A 465 -19.76 18.39 10.66
C ALA A 465 -20.57 17.19 11.18
N SER A 466 -21.53 16.70 10.40
CA SER A 466 -22.13 15.37 10.57
C SER A 466 -21.65 14.49 9.42
N SER A 467 -20.94 13.41 9.74
CA SER A 467 -20.65 12.29 8.83
C SER A 467 -21.91 11.91 8.04
N ALA A 468 -21.83 11.76 6.72
CA ALA A 468 -22.94 11.20 5.95
C ALA A 468 -23.30 9.81 6.50
N ALA A 469 -24.59 9.54 6.73
CA ALA A 469 -25.05 8.33 7.39
C ALA A 469 -24.78 7.07 6.55
N SER A 470 -24.11 6.07 7.12
CA SER A 470 -23.91 4.75 6.53
C SER A 470 -25.24 4.01 6.43
N SER A 471 -25.67 3.69 5.21
CA SER A 471 -26.97 3.06 4.98
C SER A 471 -26.83 1.60 4.60
N PHE A 472 -27.44 0.71 5.38
CA PHE A 472 -27.46 -0.73 5.16
C PHE A 472 -28.85 -1.21 4.78
N THR A 473 -28.90 -2.27 3.99
CA THR A 473 -30.10 -3.04 3.69
C THR A 473 -29.88 -4.49 4.09
N VAL A 474 -30.78 -5.03 4.92
CA VAL A 474 -30.79 -6.42 5.36
C VAL A 474 -31.99 -7.12 4.75
N ASP A 475 -31.79 -8.24 4.08
CA ASP A 475 -32.89 -9.07 3.60
C ASP A 475 -33.17 -10.18 4.62
N ALA A 476 -34.28 -10.06 5.36
CA ALA A 476 -34.67 -11.01 6.40
C ALA A 476 -35.10 -12.39 5.84
N THR A 477 -35.28 -12.51 4.53
CA THR A 477 -35.64 -13.77 3.86
C THR A 477 -34.43 -14.51 3.29
N SER A 478 -33.31 -13.81 3.09
CA SER A 478 -32.11 -14.35 2.46
C SER A 478 -31.14 -14.93 3.50
N ASN A 479 -31.08 -16.26 3.61
CA ASN A 479 -30.11 -16.97 4.44
C ASN A 479 -28.82 -17.25 3.64
N VAL A 480 -27.71 -16.66 4.08
CA VAL A 480 -26.37 -16.78 3.44
C VAL A 480 -25.41 -17.68 4.24
N GLY A 481 -25.94 -18.48 5.17
CA GLY A 481 -25.20 -19.48 5.94
C GLY A 481 -25.37 -19.34 7.45
N ALA A 482 -24.56 -20.05 8.22
CA ALA A 482 -24.56 -19.92 9.68
C ALA A 482 -23.73 -18.70 10.11
N VAL A 483 -24.15 -18.03 11.17
CA VAL A 483 -23.28 -17.08 11.90
C VAL A 483 -22.22 -17.88 12.64
N LYS A 484 -20.94 -17.56 12.40
CA LYS A 484 -19.82 -18.11 13.13
C LYS A 484 -19.39 -17.13 14.21
N ALA A 485 -19.36 -17.57 15.47
CA ALA A 485 -18.90 -16.73 16.57
C ALA A 485 -17.41 -16.36 16.42
N LEU A 486 -16.59 -17.30 15.94
CA LEU A 486 -15.13 -17.14 15.79
C LEU A 486 -14.50 -16.66 17.11
N ASN A 487 -14.87 -17.32 18.22
CA ASN A 487 -14.49 -16.95 19.59
C ASN A 487 -13.31 -17.81 20.08
N GLY A 488 -12.32 -18.02 19.22
CA GLY A 488 -11.05 -18.61 19.62
C GLY A 488 -10.16 -17.63 20.37
N VAL A 489 -9.40 -18.12 21.34
CA VAL A 489 -8.45 -17.30 22.10
C VAL A 489 -7.14 -18.02 22.36
N GLN A 490 -6.07 -17.24 22.48
CA GLN A 490 -4.85 -17.71 23.08
C GLN A 490 -4.85 -17.44 24.59
N GLY A 491 -4.32 -18.41 25.34
CA GLY A 491 -4.16 -18.34 26.78
C GLY A 491 -5.34 -18.94 27.53
N ALA A 492 -5.05 -19.99 28.30
CA ALA A 492 -6.03 -20.70 29.10
C ALA A 492 -6.61 -19.86 30.25
N PRO A 493 -7.82 -20.22 30.72
CA PRO A 493 -8.50 -19.51 31.80
C PRO A 493 -7.86 -19.72 33.18
N HIS A 494 -7.00 -20.74 33.33
CA HIS A 494 -6.26 -20.95 34.57
C HIS A 494 -5.27 -19.80 34.82
N PRO A 495 -5.22 -19.23 36.05
CA PRO A 495 -4.28 -18.18 36.40
C PRO A 495 -2.81 -18.58 36.19
N LEU A 496 -2.03 -17.69 35.57
CA LEU A 496 -0.57 -17.85 35.45
C LEU A 496 0.18 -17.24 36.63
N SER A 497 -0.48 -16.39 37.42
CA SER A 497 0.04 -15.75 38.62
C SER A 497 -1.01 -15.83 39.72
N SER A 498 -0.57 -15.84 40.98
CA SER A 498 -1.46 -15.81 42.15
C SER A 498 -2.32 -14.54 42.24
N SER A 499 -1.98 -13.49 41.49
CA SER A 499 -2.75 -12.24 41.43
C SER A 499 -3.79 -12.19 40.32
N ASP A 500 -3.92 -13.24 39.50
CA ASP A 500 -4.93 -13.34 38.45
C ASP A 500 -6.11 -14.19 38.93
N ALA A 501 -7.32 -13.76 38.59
CA ALA A 501 -8.52 -14.53 38.78
C ALA A 501 -8.63 -15.68 37.76
N ASP A 502 -9.29 -16.76 38.17
CA ASP A 502 -9.68 -17.84 37.27
C ASP A 502 -10.78 -17.35 36.30
N LEU A 503 -10.54 -17.49 35.00
CA LEU A 503 -11.43 -16.98 33.95
C LEU A 503 -12.38 -18.06 33.41
N THR A 504 -12.44 -19.26 34.01
CA THR A 504 -13.19 -20.41 33.48
C THR A 504 -14.66 -20.08 33.26
N GLU A 505 -15.30 -19.44 34.24
CA GLU A 505 -16.71 -19.02 34.13
C GLU A 505 -16.91 -17.94 33.06
N ARG A 506 -15.95 -17.02 32.91
CA ARG A 506 -15.99 -15.97 31.88
C ARG A 506 -15.88 -16.57 30.49
N PHE A 507 -14.96 -17.52 30.30
CA PHE A 507 -14.78 -18.21 29.02
C PHE A 507 -16.03 -19.01 28.65
N ARG A 508 -16.62 -19.72 29.62
CA ARG A 508 -17.87 -20.45 29.42
C ARG A 508 -19.01 -19.52 29.03
N ALA A 509 -19.18 -18.41 29.75
CA ALA A 509 -20.24 -17.43 29.48
C ALA A 509 -20.09 -16.77 28.10
N ALA A 510 -18.86 -16.44 27.69
CA ALA A 510 -18.54 -15.87 26.38
C ALA A 510 -18.61 -16.87 25.22
N GLY A 511 -18.83 -18.15 25.51
CA GLY A 511 -18.84 -19.20 24.49
C GLY A 511 -17.50 -19.30 23.76
N ILE A 512 -16.39 -19.16 24.49
CA ILE A 512 -15.06 -19.44 23.95
C ILE A 512 -15.03 -20.90 23.52
N ASN A 513 -14.77 -21.16 22.24
CA ASN A 513 -14.94 -22.49 21.66
C ASN A 513 -13.62 -23.22 21.45
N ILE A 514 -12.52 -22.50 21.26
CA ILE A 514 -11.17 -23.06 21.16
C ILE A 514 -10.18 -22.22 21.95
N VAL A 515 -9.24 -22.89 22.62
CA VAL A 515 -8.15 -22.23 23.34
C VAL A 515 -6.82 -22.77 22.85
N ARG A 516 -6.01 -21.89 22.28
CA ARG A 516 -4.63 -22.17 21.86
C ARG A 516 -3.68 -21.97 23.03
N LEU A 517 -2.84 -22.99 23.27
CA LEU A 517 -1.73 -22.91 24.23
C LEU A 517 -0.44 -22.65 23.47
N ALA A 518 0.06 -21.40 23.54
CA ALA A 518 1.24 -20.95 22.81
C ALA A 518 2.49 -20.80 23.71
N GLN A 519 3.68 -20.58 23.15
CA GLN A 519 4.94 -20.53 23.91
C GLN A 519 4.94 -19.41 24.96
N ASP A 520 4.24 -18.31 24.67
CA ASP A 520 4.16 -17.14 25.53
C ASP A 520 3.21 -17.32 26.73
N ASP A 521 2.61 -18.50 26.93
CA ASP A 521 1.69 -18.77 28.04
C ASP A 521 2.42 -19.26 29.32
N GLY A 522 3.72 -19.61 29.25
CA GLY A 522 4.40 -20.41 30.29
C GLY A 522 5.44 -19.74 31.21
N PHE A 523 5.43 -18.42 31.42
CA PHE A 523 6.54 -17.72 32.13
C PHE A 523 6.97 -18.36 33.46
N GLY A 524 8.28 -18.66 33.59
CA GLY A 524 8.90 -19.21 34.82
C GLY A 524 8.51 -20.66 35.15
N ILE A 525 7.49 -21.19 34.48
CA ILE A 525 7.00 -22.57 34.56
C ILE A 525 7.12 -23.18 33.17
N ASN A 526 8.31 -23.11 32.56
CA ASN A 526 8.69 -23.89 31.36
C ASN A 526 8.02 -25.27 31.45
N GLY A 527 6.88 -25.43 30.77
CA GLY A 527 5.94 -26.50 31.14
C GLY A 527 4.95 -26.88 30.06
N PHE A 528 4.87 -26.12 28.96
CA PHE A 528 3.95 -26.40 27.85
C PHE A 528 4.68 -26.78 26.56
N ILE A 529 5.96 -26.40 26.42
CA ILE A 529 6.82 -26.78 25.30
C ILE A 529 7.36 -28.21 25.46
N LEU A 530 7.73 -28.87 24.36
CA LEU A 530 8.21 -30.25 24.40
C LEU A 530 9.49 -30.43 25.22
N GLY A 531 10.41 -29.47 25.19
CA GLY A 531 11.62 -29.48 26.02
C GLY A 531 11.36 -29.40 27.52
N SER A 532 10.14 -29.02 27.93
CA SER A 532 9.73 -29.00 29.35
C SER A 532 8.89 -30.20 29.74
N ILE A 533 8.06 -30.69 28.80
CA ILE A 533 7.29 -31.92 28.96
C ILE A 533 8.23 -33.13 28.95
N PHE A 534 9.28 -33.12 28.13
CA PHE A 534 10.30 -34.17 28.03
C PHE A 534 11.72 -33.55 28.12
N PRO A 535 12.23 -33.28 29.34
CA PRO A 535 13.41 -32.44 29.55
C PRO A 535 14.76 -33.14 29.39
N ASP A 536 14.82 -34.47 29.42
CA ASP A 536 16.07 -35.21 29.21
C ASP A 536 15.99 -36.02 27.92
N ALA A 537 16.59 -35.48 26.85
CA ALA A 537 16.64 -36.12 25.54
C ALA A 537 17.39 -37.47 25.53
N ASN A 538 18.06 -37.88 26.61
CA ASN A 538 18.70 -39.20 26.69
C ASN A 538 17.78 -40.29 27.25
N ARG A 539 16.68 -39.93 27.92
CA ARG A 539 15.70 -40.91 28.45
C ARG A 539 14.92 -41.59 27.33
N SER A 540 14.33 -42.76 27.61
CA SER A 540 13.42 -43.40 26.66
C SER A 540 12.11 -42.60 26.56
N ALA A 541 11.54 -42.50 25.36
CA ALA A 541 10.20 -41.92 25.19
C ALA A 541 9.10 -42.83 25.77
N ASP A 542 9.35 -44.13 25.90
CA ASP A 542 8.38 -45.06 26.49
C ASP A 542 8.35 -45.01 28.03
N ASP A 543 9.25 -44.25 28.66
CA ASP A 543 9.36 -44.15 30.12
C ASP A 543 8.48 -43.02 30.67
N PRO A 544 7.37 -43.33 31.38
CA PRO A 544 6.49 -42.31 31.96
C PRO A 544 7.20 -41.32 32.88
N ALA A 545 8.25 -41.76 33.59
CA ALA A 545 8.97 -40.91 34.55
C ALA A 545 9.89 -39.89 33.86
N ALA A 546 10.09 -40.00 32.55
CA ALA A 546 10.81 -39.02 31.76
C ALA A 546 9.96 -37.78 31.40
N TYR A 547 8.66 -37.79 31.72
CA TYR A 547 7.73 -36.73 31.37
C TYR A 547 7.30 -35.88 32.57
N ASN A 548 7.05 -34.59 32.33
CA ASN A 548 6.52 -33.64 33.30
C ASN A 548 5.22 -33.01 32.80
N PHE A 549 4.08 -33.67 33.05
CA PHE A 549 2.77 -33.24 32.58
C PHE A 549 2.04 -32.24 33.51
N GLY A 550 2.42 -32.18 34.79
CA GLY A 550 1.68 -31.41 35.79
C GLY A 550 1.35 -29.95 35.41
N PRO A 551 2.27 -29.18 34.80
CA PRO A 551 1.97 -27.83 34.32
C PRO A 551 0.91 -27.79 33.21
N ILE A 552 1.10 -28.56 32.13
CA ILE A 552 0.18 -28.55 30.98
C ILE A 552 -1.20 -29.10 31.34
N ASP A 553 -1.25 -30.07 32.27
CA ASP A 553 -2.50 -30.65 32.74
C ASP A 553 -3.45 -29.61 33.34
N ARG A 554 -2.94 -28.71 34.19
CA ARG A 554 -3.75 -27.64 34.79
C ARG A 554 -4.37 -26.73 33.74
N GLN A 555 -3.66 -26.46 32.66
CA GLN A 555 -4.13 -25.60 31.59
C GLN A 555 -5.21 -26.29 30.77
N ILE A 556 -4.94 -27.52 30.28
CA ILE A 556 -5.92 -28.28 29.49
C ILE A 556 -7.17 -28.57 30.30
N GLU A 557 -7.04 -28.96 31.57
CA GLU A 557 -8.19 -29.21 32.45
C GLU A 557 -9.07 -27.95 32.57
N SER A 558 -8.49 -26.76 32.70
CA SER A 558 -9.25 -25.50 32.78
C SER A 558 -9.99 -25.17 31.48
N ILE A 559 -9.37 -25.46 30.32
CA ILE A 559 -9.99 -25.30 29.00
C ILE A 559 -11.21 -26.21 28.86
N VAL A 560 -11.03 -27.50 29.20
CA VAL A 560 -12.10 -28.51 29.16
C VAL A 560 -13.22 -28.13 30.15
N LYS A 561 -12.89 -27.69 31.36
CA LYS A 561 -13.86 -27.20 32.35
C LYS A 561 -14.65 -26.00 31.81
N ALA A 562 -14.02 -25.10 31.07
CA ALA A 562 -14.70 -23.96 30.43
C ALA A 562 -15.65 -24.38 29.30
N GLY A 563 -15.59 -25.65 28.84
CA GLY A 563 -16.36 -26.16 27.70
C GLY A 563 -15.73 -25.84 26.35
N ALA A 564 -14.45 -25.44 26.33
CA ALA A 564 -13.71 -25.13 25.12
C ALA A 564 -12.84 -26.31 24.67
N THR A 565 -12.45 -26.31 23.39
CA THR A 565 -11.53 -27.32 22.85
C THR A 565 -10.07 -26.86 23.01
N PRO A 566 -9.17 -27.68 23.55
CA PRO A 566 -7.74 -27.37 23.57
C PRO A 566 -7.12 -27.51 22.17
N LEU A 567 -6.37 -26.50 21.74
CA LEU A 567 -5.39 -26.58 20.67
C LEU A 567 -4.00 -26.63 21.31
N TRP A 568 -3.42 -27.82 21.38
CA TRP A 568 -2.05 -28.03 21.84
C TRP A 568 -1.09 -27.87 20.66
N GLU A 569 0.14 -27.45 20.92
CA GLU A 569 1.14 -27.26 19.89
C GLU A 569 2.38 -28.09 20.19
N ALA A 570 2.91 -28.77 19.18
CA ALA A 570 4.14 -29.55 19.28
C ALA A 570 5.38 -28.62 19.18
N MET A 571 5.55 -27.76 20.18
CA MET A 571 6.56 -26.70 20.18
C MET A 571 7.99 -27.21 20.37
N TYR A 572 8.85 -26.78 19.46
CA TYR A 572 10.32 -26.88 19.52
C TYR A 572 10.84 -28.31 19.73
N ASP A 573 12.12 -28.43 20.11
CA ASP A 573 12.80 -29.69 20.33
C ASP A 573 12.55 -30.26 21.75
N ILE A 574 12.87 -31.53 21.94
CA ILE A 574 12.91 -32.19 23.25
C ILE A 574 14.26 -31.97 23.93
N GLY A 575 14.33 -32.18 25.26
CA GLY A 575 15.58 -32.08 26.00
C GLY A 575 16.02 -30.65 26.35
N GLY A 576 15.13 -29.67 26.19
CA GLY A 576 15.40 -28.24 26.40
C GLY A 576 16.21 -27.59 25.27
N GLY A 577 16.87 -26.48 25.58
CA GLY A 577 17.59 -25.65 24.60
C GLY A 577 16.77 -24.47 24.05
N ASP A 578 15.54 -24.30 24.55
CA ASP A 578 14.71 -23.12 24.32
C ASP A 578 15.28 -21.92 25.07
N PHE A 579 15.17 -20.73 24.47
CA PHE A 579 15.69 -19.52 25.06
C PHE A 579 14.68 -18.37 24.94
N TRP A 580 14.79 -17.42 25.85
CA TRP A 580 14.03 -16.18 25.77
C TRP A 580 14.84 -15.15 24.96
N GLY A 581 14.33 -14.81 23.78
CA GLY A 581 14.86 -13.71 22.97
C GLY A 581 14.45 -12.34 23.52
N LYS A 582 14.72 -11.26 22.77
CA LYS A 582 14.39 -9.89 23.18
C LYS A 582 12.88 -9.65 23.41
N CYS A 583 12.01 -10.36 22.69
CA CYS A 583 10.56 -10.12 22.73
C CYS A 583 9.71 -11.35 23.08
N CYS A 584 10.16 -12.58 22.89
CA CYS A 584 9.37 -13.80 23.06
C CYS A 584 10.23 -15.03 23.30
N GLN A 585 9.60 -16.15 23.70
CA GLN A 585 10.25 -17.45 23.75
C GLN A 585 10.50 -17.96 22.32
N ALA A 586 11.68 -18.51 22.10
CA ALA A 586 12.06 -19.15 20.85
C ALA A 586 12.77 -20.47 21.14
N GLY A 587 12.76 -21.37 20.16
CA GLY A 587 13.37 -22.68 20.28
C GLY A 587 14.17 -23.05 19.04
N ARG A 588 14.89 -24.18 19.16
CA ARG A 588 15.61 -24.77 18.02
C ARG A 588 14.73 -25.79 17.29
N PRO A 589 15.01 -26.08 16.01
CA PRO A 589 14.36 -27.17 15.30
C PRO A 589 14.61 -28.53 16.00
N PRO A 590 13.66 -29.47 15.94
CA PRO A 590 13.85 -30.83 16.43
C PRO A 590 15.07 -31.52 15.81
N GLN A 591 15.93 -32.12 16.65
CA GLN A 591 17.18 -32.73 16.20
C GLN A 591 17.04 -34.22 15.87
N ASP A 592 16.31 -34.96 16.70
CA ASP A 592 15.96 -36.38 16.47
C ASP A 592 14.48 -36.50 16.15
N LEU A 593 14.14 -36.50 14.86
CA LEU A 593 12.75 -36.54 14.39
C LEU A 593 12.01 -37.81 14.81
N THR A 594 12.72 -38.95 14.94
CA THR A 594 12.08 -40.22 15.33
C THR A 594 11.67 -40.17 16.79
N LYS A 595 12.59 -39.73 17.65
CA LYS A 595 12.32 -39.60 19.07
C LYS A 595 11.32 -38.48 19.36
N TRP A 596 11.44 -37.34 18.70
CA TRP A 596 10.50 -36.23 18.80
C TRP A 596 9.08 -36.65 18.41
N ALA A 597 8.91 -37.36 17.29
CA ALA A 597 7.62 -37.92 16.87
C ALA A 597 7.06 -38.92 17.91
N SER A 598 7.91 -39.76 18.49
CA SER A 598 7.50 -40.67 19.57
C SER A 598 7.02 -39.91 20.80
N VAL A 599 7.71 -38.84 21.20
CA VAL A 599 7.31 -38.00 22.33
C VAL A 599 5.94 -37.37 22.08
N ILE A 600 5.68 -36.83 20.88
CA ILE A 600 4.35 -36.28 20.52
C ILE A 600 3.23 -37.32 20.70
N GLN A 601 3.44 -38.56 20.25
CA GLN A 601 2.46 -39.62 20.42
C GLN A 601 2.20 -39.94 21.90
N HIS A 602 3.24 -39.93 22.73
CA HIS A 602 3.11 -40.16 24.17
C HIS A 602 2.39 -39.01 24.88
N VAL A 603 2.58 -37.76 24.44
CA VAL A 603 1.79 -36.63 24.94
C VAL A 603 0.31 -36.81 24.58
N LEU A 604 -0.02 -37.20 23.35
CA LEU A 604 -1.40 -37.51 22.95
C LEU A 604 -1.99 -38.70 23.72
N MET A 605 -1.19 -39.75 23.96
CA MET A 605 -1.57 -40.88 24.80
C MET A 605 -1.85 -40.44 26.24
N HIS A 606 -1.09 -39.49 26.76
CA HIS A 606 -1.33 -38.91 28.08
C HIS A 606 -2.65 -38.13 28.09
N PHE A 607 -2.94 -37.29 27.10
CA PHE A 607 -4.17 -36.50 27.07
C PHE A 607 -5.45 -37.33 26.86
N ASN A 608 -5.36 -38.42 26.10
CA ASN A 608 -6.56 -39.09 25.57
C ASN A 608 -6.68 -40.57 25.96
N GLU A 609 -5.58 -41.25 26.27
CA GLU A 609 -5.55 -42.71 26.47
C GLU A 609 -5.14 -43.12 27.89
N ASN A 610 -5.19 -42.20 28.85
CA ASN A 610 -4.81 -42.42 30.25
C ASN A 610 -3.36 -42.93 30.46
N TRP A 611 -2.46 -42.74 29.49
CA TRP A 611 -1.06 -43.16 29.63
C TRP A 611 -0.32 -42.27 30.64
N ALA A 612 0.61 -42.85 31.41
CA ALA A 612 1.41 -42.13 32.42
C ALA A 612 0.57 -41.33 33.44
N ASN A 613 -0.47 -41.95 34.00
CA ASN A 613 -1.47 -41.29 34.87
C ASN A 613 -2.18 -40.12 34.18
N GLY A 614 -2.47 -40.29 32.89
CA GLY A 614 -3.10 -39.29 32.05
C GLY A 614 -4.61 -39.27 32.12
N HIS A 615 -5.22 -38.75 31.06
CA HIS A 615 -6.59 -38.29 31.01
C HIS A 615 -7.34 -38.85 29.78
N SER A 616 -8.58 -38.41 29.65
CA SER A 616 -9.48 -38.68 28.51
C SER A 616 -10.15 -37.38 28.06
N TRP A 617 -9.35 -36.33 27.83
CA TRP A 617 -9.83 -34.99 27.50
C TRP A 617 -10.31 -34.81 26.07
N ASP A 618 -10.02 -35.79 25.20
CA ASP A 618 -10.36 -35.76 23.78
C ASP A 618 -9.75 -34.54 23.08
N VAL A 619 -8.45 -34.32 23.29
CA VAL A 619 -7.69 -33.29 22.59
C VAL A 619 -7.66 -33.62 21.10
N HIS A 620 -8.36 -32.78 20.33
CA HIS A 620 -8.62 -33.03 18.91
C HIS A 620 -7.67 -32.33 17.95
N TYR A 621 -6.96 -31.29 18.38
CA TYR A 621 -6.13 -30.49 17.50
C TYR A 621 -4.71 -30.39 18.04
N VAL A 622 -3.76 -30.64 17.14
CA VAL A 622 -2.35 -30.37 17.40
C VAL A 622 -1.84 -29.43 16.31
N GLU A 623 -1.30 -28.29 16.72
CA GLU A 623 -0.62 -27.36 15.82
C GLU A 623 0.87 -27.70 15.70
N PHE A 624 1.36 -27.62 14.48
CA PHE A 624 2.79 -27.69 14.19
C PHE A 624 3.46 -26.38 14.61
N ILE A 625 4.61 -26.48 15.29
CA ILE A 625 5.57 -25.43 15.65
C ILE A 625 5.19 -24.01 15.18
N ASN A 626 5.03 -23.09 16.11
CA ASN A 626 4.70 -21.69 15.95
C ASN A 626 5.78 -20.96 15.15
N GLU A 627 5.38 -20.23 14.12
CA GLU A 627 6.24 -19.40 13.28
C GLU A 627 7.57 -20.10 12.96
N PRO A 628 7.51 -21.26 12.27
CA PRO A 628 8.69 -22.12 12.11
C PRO A 628 9.85 -21.37 11.45
N CYS A 629 9.55 -20.47 10.52
CA CYS A 629 10.51 -19.58 9.88
C CYS A 629 10.83 -18.38 10.79
N GLY A 630 11.56 -18.62 11.88
CA GLY A 630 11.85 -17.60 12.87
C GLY A 630 11.90 -18.19 14.29
N LEU A 631 10.78 -18.09 15.02
CA LEU A 631 10.68 -18.52 16.42
C LEU A 631 10.85 -20.04 16.59
N GLY A 632 10.43 -20.83 15.60
CA GLY A 632 10.70 -22.27 15.54
C GLY A 632 12.14 -22.63 15.18
N GLY A 633 12.98 -21.64 14.88
CA GLY A 633 14.42 -21.81 14.67
C GLY A 633 14.82 -22.33 13.28
N PHE A 634 13.90 -22.41 12.32
CA PHE A 634 14.23 -22.84 10.96
C PHE A 634 14.71 -21.66 10.09
N ASN A 635 15.82 -21.85 9.38
CA ASN A 635 16.30 -20.91 8.37
C ASN A 635 15.62 -21.14 7.01
N CYS A 636 14.42 -20.60 6.83
CA CYS A 636 13.64 -20.75 5.61
C CYS A 636 14.21 -19.98 4.39
N GLU A 637 15.19 -19.11 4.57
CA GLU A 637 15.86 -18.43 3.44
C GLU A 637 16.74 -19.41 2.65
N SER A 638 17.30 -20.41 3.33
CA SER A 638 18.12 -21.47 2.72
C SER A 638 17.29 -22.66 2.23
N ALA A 639 17.68 -23.26 1.10
CA ALA A 639 17.03 -24.48 0.60
C ALA A 639 17.14 -25.65 1.60
N ASP A 640 18.29 -25.77 2.29
CA ASP A 640 18.51 -26.81 3.30
C ASP A 640 17.61 -26.63 4.52
N GLY A 641 17.45 -25.39 5.00
CA GLY A 641 16.54 -25.09 6.11
C GLY A 641 15.07 -25.32 5.75
N ARG A 642 14.65 -25.03 4.50
CA ARG A 642 13.31 -25.41 4.01
C ARG A 642 13.15 -26.93 3.95
N GLN A 643 14.13 -27.67 3.42
CA GLN A 643 14.08 -29.13 3.42
C GLN A 643 14.02 -29.72 4.84
N GLN A 644 14.75 -29.13 5.79
CA GLN A 644 14.68 -29.51 7.20
C GLN A 644 13.25 -29.32 7.73
N LEU A 645 12.64 -28.15 7.48
CA LEU A 645 11.26 -27.86 7.86
C LEU A 645 10.27 -28.88 7.28
N TRP A 646 10.39 -29.21 5.99
CA TRP A 646 9.54 -30.19 5.32
C TRP A 646 9.66 -31.60 5.93
N ARG A 647 10.89 -32.03 6.26
CA ARG A 647 11.13 -33.31 6.93
C ARG A 647 10.55 -33.33 8.34
N THR A 648 10.67 -32.23 9.09
CA THR A 648 10.06 -32.12 10.42
C THR A 648 8.54 -32.13 10.35
N TYR A 649 7.92 -31.42 9.41
CA TYR A 649 6.48 -31.47 9.21
C TYR A 649 6.01 -32.87 8.81
N ALA A 650 6.76 -33.59 7.97
CA ALA A 650 6.44 -34.99 7.66
C ALA A 650 6.48 -35.88 8.91
N ALA A 651 7.49 -35.74 9.77
CA ALA A 651 7.57 -36.48 11.02
C ALA A 651 6.37 -36.18 11.93
N PHE A 652 5.98 -34.91 12.05
CA PHE A 652 4.79 -34.47 12.79
C PHE A 652 3.49 -35.07 12.25
N ALA A 653 3.23 -34.90 10.95
CA ALA A 653 2.02 -35.39 10.31
C ALA A 653 1.92 -36.93 10.38
N ASN A 654 3.05 -37.63 10.25
CA ASN A 654 3.12 -39.08 10.41
C ASN A 654 2.88 -39.50 11.86
N ALA A 655 3.41 -38.79 12.85
CA ALA A 655 3.18 -39.08 14.26
C ALA A 655 1.68 -39.04 14.61
N ILE A 656 0.97 -38.00 14.15
CA ILE A 656 -0.47 -37.87 14.35
C ILE A 656 -1.23 -38.98 13.62
N ARG A 657 -0.87 -39.26 12.36
CA ARG A 657 -1.50 -40.33 11.57
C ARG A 657 -1.33 -41.70 12.22
N ASP A 658 -0.14 -41.99 12.74
CA ASP A 658 0.18 -43.28 13.35
C ASP A 658 -0.51 -43.42 14.71
N TYR A 659 -0.56 -42.36 15.52
CA TYR A 659 -1.36 -42.31 16.74
C TYR A 659 -2.84 -42.57 16.45
N ASN A 660 -3.43 -41.85 15.47
CA ASN A 660 -4.82 -42.03 15.06
C ASN A 660 -5.10 -43.48 14.61
N ARG A 661 -4.20 -44.06 13.81
CA ARG A 661 -4.33 -45.46 13.37
C ARG A 661 -4.25 -46.44 14.55
N LYS A 662 -3.32 -46.23 15.48
CA LYS A 662 -3.06 -47.13 16.60
C LYS A 662 -4.22 -47.13 17.60
N TYR A 663 -4.79 -45.96 17.89
CA TYR A 663 -5.81 -45.80 18.94
C TYR A 663 -7.23 -45.57 18.40
N GLY A 664 -7.44 -45.58 17.07
CA GLY A 664 -8.74 -45.36 16.46
C GLY A 664 -9.27 -43.94 16.66
N ARG A 665 -8.38 -42.95 16.71
CA ARG A 665 -8.69 -41.53 16.94
C ARG A 665 -8.71 -40.72 15.63
N SER A 666 -9.16 -39.47 15.73
CA SER A 666 -9.24 -38.53 14.61
C SER A 666 -8.64 -37.15 14.94
N VAL A 667 -7.50 -37.15 15.64
CA VAL A 667 -6.73 -35.93 15.94
C VAL A 667 -6.30 -35.24 14.65
N LYS A 668 -6.42 -33.92 14.61
CA LYS A 668 -6.26 -33.05 13.45
C LYS A 668 -4.92 -32.33 13.49
N ALA A 669 -4.20 -32.39 12.37
CA ALA A 669 -2.96 -31.63 12.17
C ALA A 669 -3.27 -30.21 11.67
N VAL A 670 -2.87 -29.21 12.45
CA VAL A 670 -3.00 -27.77 12.15
C VAL A 670 -1.63 -27.19 11.78
N GLY A 671 -1.54 -26.37 10.73
CA GLY A 671 -0.30 -25.67 10.38
C GLY A 671 -0.29 -25.11 8.96
N LEU A 672 0.62 -24.21 8.59
CA LEU A 672 1.71 -23.64 9.38
C LEU A 672 1.32 -22.26 9.90
N GLY A 673 1.31 -22.06 11.23
CA GLY A 673 1.05 -20.77 11.87
C GLY A 673 2.21 -19.78 11.70
N ASN A 674 2.45 -19.31 10.48
CA ASN A 674 3.43 -18.26 10.17
C ASN A 674 2.76 -16.89 10.08
N PRO A 675 3.49 -15.78 10.35
CA PRO A 675 3.00 -14.44 10.06
C PRO A 675 2.70 -14.30 8.58
N ALA A 676 1.47 -13.91 8.28
CA ALA A 676 1.00 -13.62 6.94
C ALA A 676 0.22 -12.30 6.99
N GLY A 677 0.91 -11.18 6.80
CA GLY A 677 0.26 -9.98 6.22
C GLY A 677 0.09 -10.18 4.71
N ALA A 678 -0.84 -9.47 4.06
CA ALA A 678 -1.02 -9.53 2.60
C ALA A 678 0.31 -9.35 1.83
N ASP A 679 1.21 -8.50 2.34
CA ASP A 679 2.55 -8.27 1.78
C ASP A 679 3.58 -9.35 2.12
N GLN A 680 3.46 -9.99 3.30
CA GLN A 680 4.35 -11.07 3.71
C GLN A 680 3.97 -12.38 3.00
N PHE A 681 2.68 -12.68 2.87
CA PHE A 681 2.20 -13.86 2.14
C PHE A 681 2.60 -13.81 0.66
N ALA A 682 2.54 -12.62 0.02
CA ALA A 682 2.99 -12.44 -1.36
C ALA A 682 4.50 -12.68 -1.54
N ARG A 683 5.32 -12.36 -0.53
CA ARG A 683 6.77 -12.61 -0.50
C ARG A 683 7.13 -14.06 -0.17
N SER A 684 6.26 -14.76 0.56
CA SER A 684 6.46 -16.14 1.02
C SER A 684 5.83 -17.21 0.12
N THR A 685 5.28 -16.82 -1.04
CA THR A 685 4.61 -17.74 -1.98
C THR A 685 5.48 -18.93 -2.36
N ILE A 686 6.79 -18.73 -2.57
CA ILE A 686 7.73 -19.83 -2.87
C ILE A 686 7.77 -20.87 -1.73
N VAL A 687 7.87 -20.42 -0.48
CA VAL A 687 7.98 -21.31 0.68
C VAL A 687 6.67 -22.08 0.89
N LEU A 688 5.54 -21.42 0.69
CA LEU A 688 4.22 -22.03 0.83
C LEU A 688 3.88 -22.95 -0.34
N ASP A 689 4.21 -22.59 -1.57
CA ASP A 689 4.08 -23.45 -2.75
C ASP A 689 4.94 -24.71 -2.60
N GLU A 690 6.20 -24.56 -2.15
CA GLU A 690 7.07 -25.68 -1.82
C GLU A 690 6.46 -26.57 -0.72
N PHE A 691 5.92 -25.96 0.35
CA PHE A 691 5.23 -26.68 1.43
C PHE A 691 4.06 -27.50 0.89
N PHE A 692 3.12 -26.85 0.20
CA PHE A 692 1.91 -27.49 -0.29
C PHE A 692 2.22 -28.57 -1.33
N ASN A 693 3.20 -28.33 -2.22
CA ASN A 693 3.68 -29.36 -3.14
C ASN A 693 4.30 -30.54 -2.39
N TYR A 694 5.07 -30.27 -1.33
CA TYR A 694 5.65 -31.33 -0.50
C TYR A 694 4.56 -32.13 0.23
N VAL A 695 3.58 -31.47 0.86
CA VAL A 695 2.43 -32.12 1.52
C VAL A 695 1.66 -32.98 0.53
N LYS A 696 1.36 -32.46 -0.66
CA LYS A 696 0.61 -33.16 -1.71
C LYS A 696 1.38 -34.36 -2.25
N THR A 697 2.65 -34.18 -2.58
CA THR A 697 3.53 -35.22 -3.14
C THR A 697 3.71 -36.38 -2.16
N ASN A 698 3.91 -36.07 -0.88
CA ASN A 698 4.16 -37.05 0.16
C ASN A 698 2.88 -37.54 0.85
N LYS A 699 1.69 -37.08 0.42
CA LYS A 699 0.38 -37.44 1.00
C LYS A 699 0.34 -37.25 2.51
N LEU A 700 0.88 -36.12 2.98
CA LEU A 700 0.96 -35.78 4.39
C LEU A 700 -0.39 -35.27 4.90
N LEU A 701 -0.64 -35.46 6.19
CA LEU A 701 -1.81 -34.93 6.86
C LEU A 701 -1.68 -33.40 6.98
N LEU A 702 -2.72 -32.69 6.56
CA LEU A 702 -2.91 -31.25 6.75
C LEU A 702 -4.43 -31.03 6.85
N ASP A 703 -4.96 -31.17 8.05
CA ASP A 703 -6.41 -31.09 8.28
C ASP A 703 -6.90 -29.64 8.30
N VAL A 704 -6.06 -28.71 8.76
CA VAL A 704 -6.37 -27.27 8.84
C VAL A 704 -5.12 -26.49 8.45
N PHE A 705 -5.28 -25.50 7.56
CA PHE A 705 -4.23 -24.52 7.32
C PHE A 705 -4.40 -23.34 8.27
N SER A 706 -3.38 -23.05 9.06
CA SER A 706 -3.35 -21.89 9.97
C SER A 706 -2.41 -20.80 9.48
N TYR A 707 -2.58 -19.57 9.97
CA TYR A 707 -1.70 -18.42 9.72
C TYR A 707 -1.89 -17.38 10.84
N HIS A 708 -0.96 -16.43 10.97
CA HIS A 708 -1.05 -15.33 11.93
C HIS A 708 -1.17 -13.97 11.23
N THR A 709 -1.83 -13.00 11.85
CA THR A 709 -1.86 -11.63 11.29
C THR A 709 -2.14 -10.55 12.32
N TYR A 710 -1.48 -9.40 12.19
CA TYR A 710 -1.65 -8.25 13.09
C TYR A 710 -1.81 -6.96 12.28
N THR A 711 -3.04 -6.64 11.89
CA THR A 711 -3.32 -5.58 10.90
C THR A 711 -4.73 -5.02 11.04
N SER A 712 -5.14 -4.10 10.17
CA SER A 712 -6.50 -3.54 10.13
C SER A 712 -7.55 -4.57 9.72
N PRO A 713 -8.84 -4.39 10.04
CA PRO A 713 -9.88 -5.32 9.61
C PRO A 713 -9.97 -5.49 8.08
N ALA A 714 -9.69 -4.42 7.32
CA ALA A 714 -9.70 -4.46 5.86
C ALA A 714 -8.50 -5.26 5.31
N ASP A 715 -7.31 -5.05 5.86
CA ASP A 715 -6.10 -5.79 5.48
C ASP A 715 -6.17 -7.25 5.92
N HIS A 716 -6.83 -7.52 7.04
CA HIS A 716 -7.12 -8.88 7.50
C HIS A 716 -8.02 -9.60 6.50
N LEU A 717 -9.13 -8.98 6.08
CA LEU A 717 -9.99 -9.53 5.04
C LEU A 717 -9.21 -9.81 3.74
N ARG A 718 -8.40 -8.84 3.28
CA ARG A 718 -7.56 -8.99 2.09
C ARG A 718 -6.60 -10.18 2.22
N THR A 719 -5.96 -10.32 3.39
CA THR A 719 -5.07 -11.43 3.70
C THR A 719 -5.81 -12.76 3.61
N VAL A 720 -6.96 -12.89 4.28
CA VAL A 720 -7.76 -14.13 4.27
C VAL A 720 -8.17 -14.51 2.84
N GLN A 721 -8.59 -13.52 2.04
CA GLN A 721 -8.97 -13.71 0.64
C GLN A 721 -7.81 -14.24 -0.21
N ILE A 722 -6.62 -13.65 -0.08
CA ILE A 722 -5.41 -14.07 -0.80
C ILE A 722 -5.05 -15.51 -0.43
N ILE A 723 -5.02 -15.83 0.88
CA ILE A 723 -4.68 -17.18 1.35
C ILE A 723 -5.69 -18.20 0.83
N ARG A 724 -6.99 -17.89 0.90
CA ARG A 724 -8.05 -18.79 0.43
C ARG A 724 -7.99 -19.00 -1.08
N GLN A 725 -7.77 -17.94 -1.87
CA GLN A 725 -7.60 -18.06 -3.31
C GLN A 725 -6.38 -18.93 -3.66
N HIS A 726 -5.28 -18.76 -2.94
CA HIS A 726 -4.06 -19.52 -3.16
C HIS A 726 -4.20 -21.01 -2.80
N LEU A 727 -4.80 -21.33 -1.65
CA LEU A 727 -5.16 -22.70 -1.27
C LEU A 727 -6.04 -23.37 -2.33
N ASN A 728 -7.04 -22.64 -2.83
CA ASN A 728 -7.92 -23.13 -3.89
C ASN A 728 -7.14 -23.44 -5.18
N ALA A 729 -6.21 -22.56 -5.59
CA ALA A 729 -5.39 -22.74 -6.78
C ALA A 729 -4.48 -23.98 -6.71
N LEU A 730 -4.01 -24.33 -5.52
CA LEU A 730 -3.17 -25.52 -5.28
C LEU A 730 -3.99 -26.82 -5.12
N GLY A 731 -5.31 -26.72 -5.07
CA GLY A 731 -6.26 -27.83 -4.94
C GLY A 731 -6.68 -28.16 -3.50
N PHE A 732 -6.35 -27.30 -2.53
CA PHE A 732 -6.75 -27.43 -1.11
C PHE A 732 -8.08 -26.71 -0.83
N THR A 733 -9.06 -26.86 -1.72
CA THR A 733 -10.34 -26.10 -1.68
C THR A 733 -11.16 -26.35 -0.43
N ASN A 734 -11.04 -27.54 0.16
CA ASN A 734 -11.81 -27.98 1.33
C ASN A 734 -11.02 -27.94 2.64
N VAL A 735 -9.74 -27.53 2.63
CA VAL A 735 -8.97 -27.39 3.87
C VAL A 735 -9.47 -26.13 4.62
N PRO A 736 -9.98 -26.24 5.85
CA PRO A 736 -10.37 -25.10 6.68
C PRO A 736 -9.23 -24.08 6.83
N LEU A 737 -9.59 -22.79 6.85
CA LEU A 737 -8.67 -21.69 7.15
C LEU A 737 -8.84 -21.25 8.59
N TRP A 738 -7.79 -21.36 9.39
CA TRP A 738 -7.77 -20.79 10.73
C TRP A 738 -6.80 -19.61 10.76
N ASN A 739 -7.22 -18.53 11.41
CA ASN A 739 -6.25 -17.54 11.87
C ASN A 739 -5.89 -17.90 13.31
N SER A 740 -4.78 -18.62 13.51
CA SER A 740 -4.41 -19.17 14.82
C SER A 740 -3.77 -18.15 15.76
N GLU A 741 -3.44 -16.96 15.27
CA GLU A 741 -2.96 -15.86 16.09
C GLU A 741 -3.23 -14.51 15.42
N TRP A 742 -4.11 -13.69 16.00
CA TRP A 742 -4.33 -12.34 15.49
C TRP A 742 -4.71 -11.32 16.56
N ASN A 743 -4.37 -10.06 16.29
CA ASN A 743 -4.91 -8.89 17.00
C ASN A 743 -4.61 -7.61 16.21
N TRP A 744 -4.95 -6.44 16.76
CA TRP A 744 -4.38 -5.18 16.28
C TRP A 744 -2.86 -5.10 16.56
N THR A 745 -2.09 -4.47 15.66
CA THR A 745 -0.63 -4.36 15.78
C THR A 745 -0.22 -3.67 17.08
N ALA A 746 0.45 -4.43 17.96
CA ALA A 746 1.05 -3.88 19.17
C ALA A 746 2.04 -2.77 18.81
N GLY A 747 1.83 -1.55 19.32
CA GLY A 747 2.68 -0.39 19.06
C GLY A 747 2.10 0.67 18.11
N VAL A 748 1.01 0.39 17.40
CA VAL A 748 0.30 1.37 16.54
C VAL A 748 -1.05 1.72 17.17
N ILE A 749 -1.05 2.15 18.43
CA ILE A 749 -2.27 2.63 19.09
C ILE A 749 -2.52 4.08 18.65
N PRO A 750 -3.74 4.46 18.23
CA PRO A 750 -4.07 5.86 17.93
C PRO A 750 -3.56 6.79 19.03
N GLN A 751 -2.93 7.91 18.65
CA GLN A 751 -2.30 8.84 19.59
C GLN A 751 -3.27 9.29 20.71
N GLU A 752 -4.55 9.43 20.39
CA GLU A 752 -5.60 9.78 21.34
C GLU A 752 -5.80 8.72 22.42
N ILE A 753 -5.69 7.44 22.07
CA ILE A 753 -5.80 6.34 23.04
C ILE A 753 -4.52 6.26 23.87
N SER A 754 -3.35 6.33 23.22
CA SER A 754 -2.06 6.24 23.92
C SER A 754 -1.82 7.39 24.90
N ALA A 755 -2.35 8.59 24.61
CA ALA A 755 -2.29 9.74 25.49
C ALA A 755 -3.10 9.57 26.80
N THR A 756 -4.22 8.85 26.76
CA THR A 756 -5.09 8.69 27.96
C THR A 756 -4.57 7.68 28.97
N ARG A 757 -3.82 6.67 28.50
CA ARG A 757 -3.46 5.46 29.28
C ARG A 757 -4.67 4.73 29.88
N ASP A 758 -5.87 4.96 29.36
CA ASP A 758 -7.09 4.31 29.84
C ASP A 758 -7.24 2.91 29.21
N GLN A 759 -7.15 1.88 30.04
CA GLN A 759 -7.28 0.48 29.60
C GLN A 759 -8.67 0.15 29.05
N LYS A 760 -9.74 0.83 29.49
CA LYS A 760 -11.08 0.60 28.93
C LYS A 760 -11.21 1.23 27.55
N TYR A 761 -10.53 2.35 27.31
CA TYR A 761 -10.51 2.98 26.00
C TYR A 761 -9.79 2.13 24.97
N LEU A 762 -8.62 1.58 25.35
CA LEU A 762 -7.92 0.60 24.53
C LEU A 762 -8.76 -0.68 24.32
N SER A 763 -9.42 -1.17 25.37
CA SER A 763 -10.31 -2.32 25.26
C SER A 763 -11.48 -2.09 24.28
N ALA A 764 -12.11 -0.90 24.29
CA ALA A 764 -13.19 -0.57 23.35
C ALA A 764 -12.70 -0.51 21.90
N PHE A 765 -11.49 0.02 21.69
CA PHE A 765 -10.80 -0.03 20.39
C PHE A 765 -10.60 -1.47 19.89
N HIS A 766 -10.14 -2.38 20.74
CA HIS A 766 -10.01 -3.79 20.40
C HIS A 766 -11.37 -4.47 20.16
N ALA A 767 -12.41 -4.12 20.94
CA ALA A 767 -13.77 -4.62 20.74
C ALA A 767 -14.28 -4.30 19.31
N ALA A 768 -14.15 -3.03 18.90
CA ALA A 768 -14.55 -2.57 17.58
C ALA A 768 -13.72 -3.23 16.46
N HIS A 769 -12.40 -3.28 16.64
CA HIS A 769 -11.47 -3.93 15.71
C HIS A 769 -11.86 -5.39 15.46
N ASN A 770 -12.05 -6.14 16.55
CA ASN A 770 -12.27 -7.58 16.49
C ASN A 770 -13.65 -7.91 15.93
N ALA A 771 -14.69 -7.17 16.33
CA ALA A 771 -16.02 -7.33 15.77
C ALA A 771 -16.06 -7.07 14.27
N GLN A 772 -15.38 -6.02 13.80
CA GLN A 772 -15.31 -5.69 12.37
C GLN A 772 -14.57 -6.78 11.58
N THR A 773 -13.43 -7.25 12.11
CA THR A 773 -12.64 -8.32 11.51
C THR A 773 -13.46 -9.61 11.38
N LYS A 774 -14.11 -10.05 12.46
CA LYS A 774 -14.96 -11.26 12.46
C LYS A 774 -16.18 -11.14 11.55
N THR A 775 -16.76 -9.95 11.45
CA THR A 775 -17.91 -9.69 10.57
C THR A 775 -17.51 -9.84 9.10
N LEU A 776 -16.38 -9.26 8.70
CA LEU A 776 -15.87 -9.33 7.33
C LEU A 776 -15.42 -10.76 6.94
N ALA A 777 -14.92 -11.53 7.89
CA ALA A 777 -14.31 -12.84 7.64
C ALA A 777 -15.28 -14.04 7.73
N GLN A 778 -16.58 -13.83 7.97
CA GLN A 778 -17.57 -14.90 8.21
C GLN A 778 -17.56 -16.01 7.13
N ASP A 779 -17.40 -15.63 5.86
CA ASP A 779 -17.42 -16.58 4.73
C ASP A 779 -16.11 -17.35 4.54
N LEU A 780 -15.00 -16.80 5.05
CA LEU A 780 -13.67 -17.26 4.66
C LEU A 780 -12.95 -18.00 5.80
N LEU A 781 -13.19 -17.62 7.04
CA LEU A 781 -12.58 -18.27 8.20
C LEU A 781 -13.47 -19.38 8.74
N SER A 782 -12.81 -20.46 9.17
CA SER A 782 -13.44 -21.50 9.98
C SER A 782 -13.23 -21.25 11.47
N GLU A 783 -12.11 -20.61 11.83
CA GLU A 783 -11.82 -20.20 13.20
C GLU A 783 -10.91 -18.98 13.23
N ALA A 784 -10.99 -18.19 14.31
CA ALA A 784 -10.12 -17.04 14.56
C ALA A 784 -9.72 -16.99 16.05
N ILE A 785 -8.42 -17.06 16.32
CA ILE A 785 -7.84 -17.17 17.66
C ILE A 785 -7.13 -15.88 18.04
N VAL A 786 -7.74 -15.09 18.92
CA VAL A 786 -7.20 -13.78 19.32
C VAL A 786 -5.99 -13.94 20.24
N TYR A 787 -4.90 -13.22 19.96
CA TYR A 787 -3.74 -13.04 20.86
C TYR A 787 -3.93 -11.77 21.70
N ARG A 788 -4.35 -11.83 22.96
CA ARG A 788 -4.62 -12.99 23.81
C ARG A 788 -5.68 -12.64 24.87
N ALA A 789 -6.30 -13.65 25.48
CA ALA A 789 -7.41 -13.47 26.42
C ALA A 789 -6.97 -13.29 27.89
N ASN A 790 -5.86 -13.88 28.29
CA ASN A 790 -5.33 -13.82 29.65
C ASN A 790 -4.09 -12.91 29.76
N ARG A 791 -3.49 -12.82 30.97
CA ARG A 791 -2.23 -12.09 31.23
C ARG A 791 -1.14 -12.51 30.24
N GLY A 792 -0.57 -11.55 29.51
CA GLY A 792 0.72 -11.76 28.85
C GLY A 792 1.83 -12.00 29.87
N ALA A 793 2.76 -12.89 29.57
CA ALA A 793 3.95 -13.11 30.40
C ALA A 793 4.72 -11.79 30.64
N PRO A 794 5.20 -11.51 31.87
CA PRO A 794 6.17 -10.45 32.11
C PRO A 794 7.42 -10.70 31.27
N ARG A 795 7.88 -9.71 30.51
CA ARG A 795 9.10 -9.85 29.70
C ARG A 795 10.26 -9.19 30.44
N PRO A 796 11.52 -9.61 30.24
CA PRO A 796 12.67 -8.88 30.78
C PRO A 796 12.66 -7.38 30.40
N SER A 797 12.10 -7.07 29.23
CA SER A 797 11.87 -5.71 28.71
C SER A 797 10.56 -5.05 29.21
N ASN A 798 9.64 -5.80 29.79
CA ASN A 798 8.36 -5.32 30.33
C ASN A 798 7.92 -6.16 31.55
N PRO A 799 8.48 -5.91 32.75
CA PRO A 799 8.29 -6.75 33.93
C PRO A 799 6.89 -6.65 34.56
N THR A 800 6.08 -5.69 34.10
CA THR A 800 4.66 -5.53 34.48
C THR A 800 3.84 -5.42 33.21
N PRO A 801 3.45 -6.55 32.59
CA PRO A 801 2.69 -6.54 31.34
C PRO A 801 1.34 -5.87 31.61
N SER A 802 1.20 -4.64 31.12
CA SER A 802 0.13 -3.71 31.44
C SER A 802 -1.13 -3.88 30.59
N GLU A 803 -1.19 -4.88 29.71
CA GLU A 803 -2.17 -4.90 28.62
C GLU A 803 -3.06 -6.15 28.68
N TYR A 804 -4.16 -6.02 29.42
CA TYR A 804 -5.29 -6.93 29.33
C TYR A 804 -6.40 -6.21 28.58
N MET A 805 -6.75 -6.68 27.39
CA MET A 805 -7.83 -6.08 26.64
C MET A 805 -9.20 -6.53 27.14
N TYR A 806 -9.26 -7.72 27.75
CA TYR A 806 -10.53 -8.38 28.05
C TYR A 806 -10.93 -8.35 29.52
N PHE A 807 -9.96 -8.39 30.43
CA PHE A 807 -10.23 -8.50 31.86
C PHE A 807 -9.33 -7.56 32.69
N PHE A 808 -9.76 -7.21 33.88
CA PHE A 808 -8.86 -6.75 34.94
C PHE A 808 -8.24 -7.96 35.66
N PRO A 809 -7.15 -7.80 36.44
CA PRO A 809 -6.52 -8.91 37.17
C PRO A 809 -7.49 -9.70 38.07
N ASP A 810 -8.51 -9.03 38.62
CA ASP A 810 -9.57 -9.65 39.43
C ASP A 810 -10.64 -10.41 38.62
N GLY A 811 -10.50 -10.49 37.30
CA GLY A 811 -11.44 -11.16 36.40
C GLY A 811 -12.68 -10.32 36.03
N ALA A 812 -12.73 -9.04 36.42
CA ALA A 812 -13.78 -8.14 35.98
C ALA A 812 -13.64 -7.86 34.46
N PRO A 813 -14.74 -7.86 33.68
CA PRO A 813 -14.68 -7.70 32.24
C PRO A 813 -14.39 -6.24 31.84
N LYS A 814 -13.72 -6.08 30.70
CA LYS A 814 -13.52 -4.83 29.98
C LYS A 814 -14.34 -4.83 28.68
N PRO A 815 -14.51 -3.68 27.99
CA PRO A 815 -15.32 -3.58 26.77
C PRO A 815 -15.14 -4.70 25.73
N ALA A 816 -13.90 -5.12 25.44
CA ALA A 816 -13.61 -6.19 24.47
C ALA A 816 -14.26 -7.54 24.81
N TYR A 817 -14.50 -7.85 26.08
CA TYR A 817 -15.17 -9.09 26.49
C TYR A 817 -16.62 -9.18 25.96
N PHE A 818 -17.31 -8.04 25.88
CA PHE A 818 -18.71 -8.03 25.47
C PHE A 818 -18.91 -8.33 23.98
N GLU A 819 -17.87 -8.13 23.16
CA GLU A 819 -17.88 -8.58 21.77
C GLU A 819 -18.09 -10.11 21.68
N TRP A 820 -17.36 -10.90 22.48
CA TRP A 820 -17.53 -12.36 22.50
C TRP A 820 -18.92 -12.80 22.93
N LEU A 821 -19.48 -12.16 23.96
CA LEU A 821 -20.85 -12.42 24.41
C LEU A 821 -21.86 -12.20 23.29
N ILE A 822 -21.73 -11.08 22.56
CA ILE A 822 -22.64 -10.74 21.47
C ILE A 822 -22.52 -11.76 20.33
N PHE A 823 -21.30 -12.09 19.87
CA PHE A 823 -21.12 -13.09 18.81
C PHE A 823 -21.64 -14.48 19.21
N SER A 824 -21.40 -14.90 20.46
CA SER A 824 -21.92 -16.16 20.98
C SER A 824 -23.44 -16.17 21.04
N GLN A 825 -24.05 -15.06 21.46
CA GLN A 825 -25.50 -14.92 21.49
C GLN A 825 -26.10 -14.99 20.08
N ILE A 826 -25.57 -14.24 19.11
CA ILE A 826 -26.06 -14.26 17.73
C ILE A 826 -25.94 -15.66 17.14
N ALA A 827 -24.76 -16.30 17.28
CA ALA A 827 -24.54 -17.65 16.77
C ALA A 827 -25.47 -18.70 17.40
N ARG A 828 -25.89 -18.51 18.66
CA ARG A 828 -26.79 -19.43 19.37
C ARG A 828 -28.27 -19.16 19.09
N GLU A 829 -28.70 -17.91 19.12
CA GLU A 829 -30.11 -17.53 19.16
C GLU A 829 -30.63 -17.08 17.80
N THR A 830 -29.76 -16.57 16.94
CA THR A 830 -30.09 -16.14 15.58
C THR A 830 -29.12 -16.70 14.53
N PRO A 831 -28.95 -18.05 14.48
CA PRO A 831 -27.88 -18.69 13.73
C PRO A 831 -27.96 -18.49 12.22
N ARG A 832 -29.12 -18.16 11.65
CA ARG A 832 -29.28 -17.95 10.21
C ARG A 832 -28.74 -16.56 9.84
N ARG A 833 -27.54 -16.52 9.26
CA ARG A 833 -26.90 -15.28 8.82
C ARG A 833 -27.66 -14.71 7.63
N LEU A 834 -28.00 -13.44 7.71
CA LEU A 834 -28.78 -12.73 6.70
C LEU A 834 -27.87 -12.01 5.70
N SER A 835 -28.36 -11.85 4.47
CA SER A 835 -27.70 -11.02 3.47
C SER A 835 -27.73 -9.54 3.87
N VAL A 836 -26.57 -8.88 3.82
CA VAL A 836 -26.40 -7.47 4.14
C VAL A 836 -25.77 -6.74 2.95
N ASN A 837 -26.41 -5.69 2.47
CA ASN A 837 -25.88 -4.76 1.47
C ASN A 837 -25.61 -3.40 2.12
N GLY A 838 -24.43 -2.82 1.93
CA GLY A 838 -24.07 -1.54 2.53
C GLY A 838 -22.67 -1.09 2.12
N PRO A 839 -22.11 -0.06 2.79
CA PRO A 839 -20.76 0.43 2.53
C PRO A 839 -19.70 -0.67 2.66
N THR A 840 -18.72 -0.66 1.76
CA THR A 840 -17.53 -1.52 1.82
C THR A 840 -16.50 -0.87 2.76
N GLY A 841 -16.62 -1.08 4.08
CA GLY A 841 -15.71 -0.46 5.04
C GLY A 841 -16.28 -0.36 6.45
N THR A 842 -15.96 0.74 7.14
CA THR A 842 -16.49 1.06 8.46
C THR A 842 -17.70 2.00 8.33
N PRO A 843 -18.81 1.79 9.06
CA PRO A 843 -19.04 0.69 9.97
C PRO A 843 -19.36 -0.60 9.21
N THR A 844 -19.24 -1.74 9.88
CA THR A 844 -19.70 -3.04 9.35
C THR A 844 -20.99 -3.47 10.03
N LEU A 845 -21.74 -4.38 9.40
CA LEU A 845 -22.99 -4.92 9.94
C LEU A 845 -23.05 -6.44 9.72
N LEU A 846 -23.23 -7.18 10.83
CA LEU A 846 -23.64 -8.59 10.84
C LEU A 846 -25.11 -8.68 11.24
N ALA A 847 -25.89 -9.53 10.58
CA ALA A 847 -27.29 -9.77 10.93
C ALA A 847 -27.60 -11.27 10.98
N GLY A 848 -28.35 -11.68 11.99
CA GLY A 848 -28.82 -13.05 12.21
C GLY A 848 -30.33 -13.10 12.41
N ARG A 849 -30.94 -14.25 12.08
CA ARG A 849 -32.34 -14.57 12.35
C ARG A 849 -32.47 -15.91 13.08
N SER A 850 -33.41 -15.99 14.02
CA SER A 850 -33.75 -17.25 14.69
C SER A 850 -34.41 -18.24 13.72
N GLU A 851 -34.27 -19.53 14.00
CA GLU A 851 -34.89 -20.59 13.18
C GLU A 851 -36.41 -20.45 13.11
N ASP A 852 -37.05 -20.09 14.23
CA ASP A 852 -38.50 -19.86 14.31
C ASP A 852 -38.94 -18.49 13.73
N GLY A 853 -37.98 -17.67 13.29
CA GLY A 853 -38.20 -16.37 12.69
C GLY A 853 -38.73 -15.29 13.64
N LYS A 854 -38.76 -15.53 14.96
CA LYS A 854 -39.26 -14.60 15.98
C LYS A 854 -38.21 -13.64 16.54
N LYS A 855 -36.94 -13.85 16.24
CA LYS A 855 -35.83 -13.01 16.70
C LYS A 855 -34.94 -12.58 15.53
N LEU A 856 -34.54 -11.31 15.54
CA LEU A 856 -33.53 -10.74 14.65
C LEU A 856 -32.48 -10.06 15.51
N GLU A 857 -31.21 -10.27 15.21
CA GLU A 857 -30.11 -9.64 15.93
C GLU A 857 -29.13 -9.02 14.94
N LEU A 858 -28.69 -7.80 15.22
CA LEU A 858 -27.84 -7.02 14.33
C LEU A 858 -26.67 -6.44 15.14
N LEU A 859 -25.45 -6.66 14.68
CA LEU A 859 -24.23 -6.11 15.28
C LEU A 859 -23.56 -5.17 14.30
N LEU A 860 -23.49 -3.89 14.66
CA LEU A 860 -22.69 -2.89 13.98
C LEU A 860 -21.37 -2.65 14.73
N SER A 861 -20.29 -2.47 13.98
CA SER A 861 -18.99 -2.07 14.53
C SER A 861 -18.45 -0.83 13.80
N HIS A 862 -18.02 0.18 14.57
CA HIS A 862 -17.37 1.39 14.06
C HIS A 862 -15.91 1.46 14.51
N TRP A 863 -15.01 0.84 13.75
CA TRP A 863 -13.56 0.92 13.99
C TRP A 863 -12.85 1.81 12.97
N THR A 864 -11.99 2.70 13.45
CA THR A 864 -11.23 3.68 12.65
C THR A 864 -9.80 3.80 13.19
N GLN A 865 -8.82 3.90 12.30
CA GLN A 865 -7.41 3.98 12.72
C GLN A 865 -7.00 5.41 13.12
N ASN A 866 -7.34 6.41 12.30
CA ASN A 866 -6.80 7.77 12.41
C ASN A 866 -7.88 8.88 12.36
N SER A 867 -9.17 8.54 12.28
CA SER A 867 -10.25 9.52 12.15
C SER A 867 -11.38 9.21 13.15
N PRO A 868 -11.31 9.76 14.37
CA PRO A 868 -12.25 9.46 15.45
C PRO A 868 -13.48 10.35 15.34
N SER A 869 -14.19 10.23 14.22
CA SER A 869 -15.49 10.88 14.05
C SER A 869 -16.62 9.95 14.47
N THR A 870 -17.71 10.52 14.98
CA THR A 870 -18.97 9.80 15.07
C THR A 870 -19.43 9.39 13.66
N GLN A 871 -20.25 8.35 13.60
CA GLN A 871 -20.80 7.82 12.35
C GLN A 871 -22.29 7.55 12.51
N ASP A 872 -23.10 8.31 11.78
CA ASP A 872 -24.53 8.05 11.66
C ASP A 872 -24.77 6.78 10.83
N TYR A 873 -25.81 6.01 11.16
CA TYR A 873 -26.22 4.86 10.35
C TYR A 873 -27.73 4.74 10.24
N SER A 874 -28.16 4.08 9.15
CA SER A 874 -29.51 3.57 8.99
C SER A 874 -29.46 2.12 8.51
N VAL A 875 -30.40 1.30 8.97
CA VAL A 875 -30.55 -0.10 8.57
C VAL A 875 -31.99 -0.30 8.12
N ARG A 876 -32.17 -0.62 6.84
CA ARG A 876 -33.44 -1.04 6.25
C ARG A 876 -33.53 -2.55 6.25
N ILE A 877 -34.37 -3.11 7.10
CA ILE A 877 -34.66 -4.55 7.12
C ILE A 877 -35.87 -4.80 6.21
N MET A 878 -35.71 -5.64 5.21
CA MET A 878 -36.75 -5.99 4.22
C MET A 878 -37.23 -7.43 4.40
N GLY A 879 -38.37 -7.76 3.80
CA GLY A 879 -38.89 -9.13 3.79
C GLY A 879 -39.62 -9.52 5.08
N LEU A 880 -40.17 -8.53 5.78
CA LEU A 880 -41.08 -8.71 6.91
C LEU A 880 -42.53 -8.51 6.45
N THR A 881 -43.52 -8.94 7.24
CA THR A 881 -44.94 -8.68 6.93
C THR A 881 -45.45 -7.46 7.68
N SER A 882 -46.29 -6.64 7.04
CA SER A 882 -46.80 -5.37 7.59
C SER A 882 -47.65 -5.51 8.85
N SER A 883 -48.12 -6.73 9.16
CA SER A 883 -48.82 -7.04 10.42
C SER A 883 -47.88 -7.30 11.61
N GLU A 884 -46.58 -7.46 11.38
CA GLU A 884 -45.63 -7.74 12.46
C GLU A 884 -45.32 -6.49 13.27
N ARG A 885 -45.20 -6.70 14.58
CA ARG A 885 -44.68 -5.73 15.54
C ARG A 885 -43.49 -6.35 16.24
N TRP A 886 -42.49 -5.52 16.53
CA TRP A 886 -41.24 -5.97 17.13
C TRP A 886 -40.87 -5.08 18.30
N SER A 887 -40.42 -5.68 19.40
CA SER A 887 -39.68 -4.98 20.45
C SER A 887 -38.21 -4.93 20.07
N ALA A 888 -37.68 -3.73 19.85
CA ALA A 888 -36.29 -3.47 19.51
C ALA A 888 -35.54 -2.94 20.73
N GLN A 889 -34.52 -3.67 21.16
CA GLN A 889 -33.59 -3.26 22.21
C GLN A 889 -32.25 -2.90 21.57
N ARG A 890 -31.65 -1.77 21.97
CA ARG A 890 -30.30 -1.39 21.57
C ARG A 890 -29.35 -1.44 22.76
N PHE A 891 -28.21 -2.06 22.54
CA PHE A 891 -27.06 -2.14 23.44
C PHE A 891 -25.89 -1.40 22.78
N VAL A 892 -25.03 -0.80 23.60
CA VAL A 892 -23.80 -0.14 23.13
C VAL A 892 -22.63 -0.71 23.91
N VAL A 893 -21.55 -1.04 23.21
CA VAL A 893 -20.25 -1.37 23.79
C VAL A 893 -19.28 -0.27 23.42
N ASP A 894 -18.79 0.44 24.42
CA ASP A 894 -17.81 1.52 24.33
C ASP A 894 -16.91 1.51 25.58
N ARG A 895 -16.10 2.55 25.77
CA ARG A 895 -15.16 2.63 26.89
C ARG A 895 -15.82 2.66 28.28
N GLU A 896 -17.09 3.07 28.37
CA GLU A 896 -17.81 3.17 29.65
C GLU A 896 -18.45 1.82 30.03
N THR A 897 -18.43 0.85 29.12
CA THR A 897 -19.13 -0.42 29.25
C THR A 897 -18.43 -1.36 30.24
N ASN A 898 -19.15 -1.70 31.32
CA ASN A 898 -18.73 -2.70 32.31
C ASN A 898 -19.75 -3.84 32.46
N GLU A 899 -20.89 -3.73 31.76
CA GLU A 899 -21.98 -4.71 31.73
C GLU A 899 -22.77 -4.50 30.43
N LEU A 900 -23.22 -5.59 29.81
CA LEU A 900 -24.06 -5.53 28.61
C LEU A 900 -25.53 -5.40 29.01
N LYS A 901 -26.09 -4.21 28.86
CA LYS A 901 -27.51 -3.92 29.17
C LYS A 901 -28.12 -3.01 28.10
N PRO A 902 -29.44 -3.10 27.86
CA PRO A 902 -30.07 -2.26 26.84
C PRO A 902 -30.09 -0.80 27.31
N ILE A 903 -29.67 0.11 26.44
CA ILE A 903 -29.73 1.55 26.67
C ILE A 903 -31.04 2.15 26.13
N GLU A 904 -31.73 1.40 25.28
CA GLU A 904 -32.99 1.78 24.64
C GLU A 904 -33.83 0.52 24.44
N THR A 905 -35.13 0.62 24.69
CA THR A 905 -36.13 -0.37 24.28
C THR A 905 -37.31 0.37 23.68
N LYS A 906 -37.71 -0.01 22.48
CA LYS A 906 -38.85 0.60 21.80
C LYS A 906 -39.61 -0.43 21.01
N GLU A 907 -40.87 -0.14 20.77
CA GLU A 907 -41.63 -0.89 19.79
C GLU A 907 -41.43 -0.30 18.39
N VAL A 908 -41.27 -1.16 17.40
CA VAL A 908 -41.14 -0.77 15.99
C VAL A 908 -42.13 -1.58 15.16
N SER A 909 -42.79 -0.89 14.22
CA SER A 909 -43.78 -1.47 13.31
C SER A 909 -43.18 -1.61 11.91
N VAL A 910 -43.61 -2.64 11.19
CA VAL A 910 -43.23 -2.85 9.79
C VAL A 910 -44.12 -1.98 8.89
N SER A 911 -43.54 -1.25 7.94
CA SER A 911 -44.29 -0.45 6.98
C SER A 911 -45.08 -1.31 6.00
N SER A 912 -45.98 -0.68 5.24
CA SER A 912 -46.86 -1.36 4.28
C SER A 912 -46.11 -2.12 3.18
N ASP A 913 -44.87 -1.72 2.87
CA ASP A 913 -43.98 -2.38 1.91
C ASP A 913 -43.16 -3.53 2.52
N GLY A 914 -43.44 -3.92 3.77
CA GLY A 914 -42.75 -5.02 4.45
C GLY A 914 -41.34 -4.67 4.93
N THR A 915 -41.08 -3.39 5.20
CA THR A 915 -39.76 -2.92 5.65
C THR A 915 -39.78 -2.33 7.06
N LEU A 916 -38.65 -2.41 7.76
CA LEU A 916 -38.44 -1.87 9.10
C LEU A 916 -37.15 -1.07 9.10
N MET A 917 -37.21 0.14 9.66
CA MET A 917 -36.06 1.05 9.72
C MET A 917 -35.51 1.13 11.14
N LEU A 918 -34.20 0.94 11.26
CA LEU A 918 -33.41 1.29 12.45
C LEU A 918 -32.42 2.38 12.08
N SER A 919 -32.07 3.24 13.04
CA SER A 919 -31.04 4.25 12.85
C SER A 919 -30.37 4.58 14.18
N GLY A 920 -29.21 5.21 14.12
CA GLY A 920 -28.49 5.70 15.28
C GLY A 920 -27.19 6.40 14.88
N GLN A 921 -26.45 6.86 15.89
CA GLN A 921 -25.13 7.46 15.74
C GLN A 921 -24.14 6.68 16.60
N MET A 922 -23.04 6.22 16.00
CA MET A 922 -22.00 5.46 16.67
C MET A 922 -20.82 6.38 17.02
N ALA A 923 -20.32 6.27 18.24
CA ALA A 923 -19.02 6.83 18.60
C ALA A 923 -17.90 6.01 17.93
N PRO A 924 -16.72 6.60 17.62
CA PRO A 924 -15.58 5.80 17.20
C PRO A 924 -15.26 4.75 18.24
N TRP A 925 -14.83 3.58 17.79
CA TRP A 925 -14.44 2.45 18.65
C TRP A 925 -15.58 1.94 19.51
N SER A 926 -16.78 1.88 18.94
CA SER A 926 -17.97 1.34 19.60
C SER A 926 -18.67 0.27 18.77
N LEU A 927 -19.44 -0.55 19.47
CA LEU A 927 -20.37 -1.52 18.90
C LEU A 927 -21.81 -1.09 19.21
N HIS A 928 -22.69 -1.22 18.23
CA HIS A 928 -24.14 -1.11 18.44
C HIS A 928 -24.77 -2.47 18.17
N TYR A 929 -25.41 -3.04 19.19
CA TYR A 929 -26.06 -4.34 19.08
C TYR A 929 -27.57 -4.18 19.25
N TRP A 930 -28.34 -4.61 18.26
CA TRP A 930 -29.79 -4.58 18.27
C TRP A 930 -30.35 -5.99 18.43
N VAL A 931 -31.31 -6.12 19.34
CA VAL A 931 -32.08 -7.34 19.56
C VAL A 931 -33.55 -7.03 19.30
N LEU A 932 -34.11 -7.63 18.26
CA LEU A 932 -35.51 -7.49 17.89
C LEU A 932 -36.24 -8.78 18.20
N THR A 933 -37.30 -8.69 19.01
CA THR A 933 -38.18 -9.83 19.35
C THR A 933 -39.59 -9.53 18.87
N LYS A 934 -40.16 -10.46 18.11
CA LYS A 934 -41.52 -10.34 17.57
C LYS A 934 -42.55 -10.36 18.71
N LEU A 935 -43.51 -9.43 18.66
CA LEU A 935 -44.56 -9.24 19.67
C LEU A 935 -45.84 -10.03 19.36
#